data_AF-A0A952E042-F1
#
_entry.id   AF-A0A952E042-F1
#
_cell.length_a   1.000
_cell.length_b   1.000
_cell.length_c   1.000
_cell.angle_alpha   90.00
_cell.angle_beta   90.00
_cell.angle_gamma   90.00
#
_symmetry.space_group_name_H-M   'P 1'
#
loop_
_entity.id
_entity.type
_entity.pdbx_description
1 polymer ?
#
loop_
_entity_poly.entity_id
_entity_poly.type
_entity_poly.pdbx_seq_one_letter_code
_entity_poly.pdbx_strand_id
1 'polypeptide(L)'
;MSRMIKPIIITFYSFRGGVGRSMAMLNAGYLLARSGRRVLLVDFDLEAPGLTRLIDRQDILKPKAKPSTPKGMVDIIHGYLFAKEKSILRAKNPYRSLNSYLSQLDIPKPKVSSAKPGTLHLMPAGRKRNYEKQLGELYMSSRQFKDIRKSFATRFRQFLLDSGRFDYIFIDARTGFSDEGYIAAKFLCDHLIVLSGLNDQNIKGTADFLTKVAAWKDEDAGPQKVVLVASPVCEYEDDKKKKRYKEARETLKKVTGADIGFSLSLPYHPRLSLYEELVAIKWPDSGLGRAYRDLEHIIRDINHDARDHWAKRTRDALEHRKIEDFDAAITELAAIDLEQAVNIARQTSISFEDSVGERAREILPVFDLLEKIDMEPLYALQAARVARNARLSNGQILKYLDRAEAIARQQDYHPLLSVILIERASCVADSDTARARQLIQKALVLSKAHDTQDLRVRRLLQASNADELLPDYTAAITHAQHALHIARNLDQKDFILSTLKQLAWLHTRQTNYADARQAAEELLKLSSTHLDNSVYVLNALESLADLDIHQGHYSAAHRRLNDLLKISREQNSSLYIAAALNGLAELNCEEGSFAKARSQSREALTIFSELNFRDGISAMHDMISSLDLAQGDYTAAKRGAKRSLRIFYRLHNRQGISCAIHRLAVLDRLQGNSSSARKHYEESLKIDRKLGDRRGIATTLWGLGEQHRLTGNYTGALKAFNESLRILRQTRLADNPLLEANAEAARLQSNTARSLTKLRSLVNRADQAHDVNDRAESHLLLGTIERERGLFKKALQSLKKASVTAEKFQIRDTLAFAQAQRALCFASLAQPDDAAKAANAALKFFKAQNVRHPNAAELKKLAKPPAKSKRKKKSKKP
;
A
#
# COMPACT_ATOMS: atom_id res chain seq x y z
N MET A 1 -18.08 -40.87 -13.84
CA MET A 1 -17.40 -40.07 -12.81
C MET A 1 -16.48 -41.00 -12.00
N SER A 2 -15.23 -41.10 -12.42
CA SER A 2 -14.18 -41.87 -11.73
C SER A 2 -13.97 -41.28 -10.34
N ARG A 3 -13.93 -42.14 -9.30
CA ARG A 3 -13.64 -41.72 -7.92
C ARG A 3 -12.25 -41.06 -7.88
N MET A 4 -12.21 -39.74 -7.69
CA MET A 4 -10.98 -38.93 -7.73
C MET A 4 -10.08 -39.05 -6.49
N ILE A 5 -10.49 -39.75 -5.43
CA ILE A 5 -9.68 -39.94 -4.22
C ILE A 5 -9.67 -41.42 -3.84
N LYS A 6 -8.47 -42.01 -3.71
CA LYS A 6 -8.30 -43.36 -3.16
C LYS A 6 -8.47 -43.28 -1.63
N PRO A 7 -9.33 -44.12 -1.01
CA PRO A 7 -9.45 -44.13 0.45
C PRO A 7 -8.13 -44.53 1.10
N ILE A 8 -7.70 -43.78 2.11
CA ILE A 8 -6.46 -44.07 2.86
C ILE A 8 -6.73 -44.28 4.35
N ILE A 9 -5.92 -45.15 4.95
CA ILE A 9 -5.93 -45.41 6.39
C ILE A 9 -4.66 -44.85 7.02
N ILE A 10 -4.81 -43.94 7.97
CA ILE A 10 -3.69 -43.33 8.71
C ILE A 10 -3.78 -43.72 10.17
N THR A 11 -2.71 -44.33 10.69
CA THR A 11 -2.62 -44.62 12.13
C THR A 11 -1.87 -43.49 12.83
N PHE A 12 -2.46 -42.99 13.90
CA PHE A 12 -1.81 -42.10 14.85
C PHE A 12 -1.22 -42.96 15.97
N TYR A 13 0.08 -42.85 16.22
CA TYR A 13 0.81 -43.63 17.21
C TYR A 13 1.64 -42.73 18.13
N SER A 14 1.84 -43.18 19.37
CA SER A 14 2.82 -42.59 20.29
C SER A 14 3.35 -43.64 21.26
N PHE A 15 4.62 -43.51 21.66
CA PHE A 15 5.23 -44.44 22.62
C PHE A 15 4.65 -44.25 24.03
N ARG A 16 4.45 -43.01 24.48
CA ARG A 16 3.82 -42.67 25.76
C ARG A 16 2.50 -41.92 25.55
N GLY A 17 1.66 -41.96 26.59
CA GLY A 17 0.50 -41.09 26.72
C GLY A 17 0.89 -39.63 27.00
N GLY A 18 -0.07 -38.72 26.91
CA GLY A 18 0.15 -37.29 27.23
C GLY A 18 0.78 -36.46 26.10
N VAL A 19 1.05 -37.05 24.93
CA VAL A 19 1.61 -36.31 23.77
C VAL A 19 0.57 -35.63 22.87
N GLY A 20 -0.72 -35.73 23.20
CA GLY A 20 -1.80 -35.08 22.44
C GLY A 20 -2.25 -35.82 21.18
N ARG A 21 -1.96 -37.12 21.03
CA ARG A 21 -2.28 -37.95 19.86
C ARG A 21 -3.76 -37.93 19.45
N SER A 22 -4.66 -38.30 20.34
CA SER A 22 -6.10 -38.32 20.08
C SER A 22 -6.65 -36.93 19.74
N MET A 23 -6.11 -35.88 20.37
CA MET A 23 -6.47 -34.49 20.09
C MET A 23 -6.01 -34.05 18.69
N ALA A 24 -4.78 -34.41 18.29
CA ALA A 24 -4.27 -34.12 16.96
C ALA A 24 -5.09 -34.82 15.87
N MET A 25 -5.42 -36.10 16.09
CA MET A 25 -6.28 -36.87 15.19
C MET A 25 -7.68 -36.26 15.04
N LEU A 26 -8.30 -35.84 16.15
CA LEU A 26 -9.63 -35.23 16.14
C LEU A 26 -9.64 -33.88 15.41
N ASN A 27 -8.64 -33.01 15.67
CA ASN A 27 -8.52 -31.71 14.99
C ASN A 27 -8.29 -31.87 13.48
N ALA A 28 -7.37 -32.75 13.08
CA ALA A 28 -7.11 -33.02 11.66
C ALA A 28 -8.35 -33.61 10.96
N GLY A 29 -9.05 -34.55 11.62
CA GLY A 29 -10.25 -35.17 11.07
C GLY A 29 -11.41 -34.18 10.92
N TYR A 30 -11.58 -33.27 11.87
CA TYR A 30 -12.54 -32.17 11.77
C TYR A 30 -12.22 -31.23 10.61
N LEU A 31 -10.95 -30.81 10.44
CA LEU A 31 -10.54 -29.91 9.37
C LEU A 31 -10.79 -30.52 7.98
N LEU A 32 -10.47 -31.80 7.79
CA LEU A 32 -10.77 -32.55 6.57
C LEU A 32 -12.28 -32.64 6.29
N ALA A 33 -13.07 -32.95 7.33
CA ALA A 33 -14.51 -33.07 7.17
C ALA A 33 -15.16 -31.71 6.90
N ARG A 34 -14.66 -30.64 7.52
CA ARG A 34 -15.05 -29.25 7.23
C ARG A 34 -14.74 -28.87 5.79
N SER A 35 -13.63 -29.35 5.23
CA SER A 35 -13.28 -29.12 3.82
C SER A 35 -14.02 -30.05 2.84
N GLY A 36 -15.03 -30.79 3.28
CA GLY A 36 -15.90 -31.56 2.38
C GLY A 36 -15.57 -33.05 2.28
N ARG A 37 -14.57 -33.56 3.01
CA ARG A 37 -14.15 -34.97 2.94
C ARG A 37 -14.99 -35.85 3.87
N ARG A 38 -15.08 -37.14 3.54
CA ARG A 38 -15.73 -38.16 4.38
C ARG A 38 -14.67 -38.84 5.23
N VAL A 39 -14.69 -38.56 6.53
CA VAL A 39 -13.67 -38.98 7.49
C VAL A 39 -14.26 -39.93 8.51
N LEU A 40 -13.53 -41.01 8.80
CA LEU A 40 -13.81 -41.94 9.90
C LEU A 40 -12.69 -41.85 10.94
N LEU A 41 -13.05 -41.69 12.21
CA LEU A 41 -12.17 -41.80 13.36
C LEU A 41 -12.44 -43.13 14.07
N VAL A 42 -11.40 -43.93 14.32
CA VAL A 42 -11.50 -45.23 14.99
C VAL A 42 -10.69 -45.20 16.29
N ASP A 43 -11.36 -45.41 17.42
CA ASP A 43 -10.72 -45.54 18.73
C ASP A 43 -10.30 -47.01 18.93
N PHE A 44 -9.02 -47.29 18.66
CA PHE A 44 -8.44 -48.64 18.72
C PHE A 44 -7.66 -48.86 20.03
N ASP A 45 -7.68 -47.90 20.96
CA ASP A 45 -7.14 -48.06 22.31
C ASP A 45 -8.19 -48.72 23.22
N LEU A 46 -8.16 -50.05 23.28
CA LEU A 46 -9.20 -50.83 23.95
C LEU A 46 -9.13 -50.75 25.48
N GLU A 47 -7.98 -50.47 26.09
CA GLU A 47 -7.89 -50.41 27.57
C GLU A 47 -8.17 -49.01 28.11
N ALA A 48 -7.81 -47.96 27.38
CA ALA A 48 -7.98 -46.58 27.81
C ALA A 48 -8.50 -45.67 26.69
N PRO A 49 -9.72 -45.93 26.16
CA PRO A 49 -10.26 -45.17 25.03
C PRO A 49 -10.47 -43.70 25.38
N GLY A 50 -9.91 -42.82 24.56
CA GLY A 50 -9.88 -41.38 24.78
C GLY A 50 -10.85 -40.59 23.90
N LEU A 51 -11.09 -41.03 22.65
CA LEU A 51 -11.78 -40.22 21.65
C LEU A 51 -13.25 -39.99 21.98
N THR A 52 -13.94 -41.01 22.49
CA THR A 52 -15.36 -40.89 22.87
C THR A 52 -15.55 -39.84 23.98
N ARG A 53 -14.66 -39.84 24.99
CA ARG A 53 -14.70 -38.86 26.09
C ARG A 53 -14.39 -37.45 25.62
N LEU A 54 -13.41 -37.30 24.71
CA LEU A 54 -13.07 -36.01 24.12
C LEU A 54 -14.24 -35.42 23.35
N ILE A 55 -14.98 -36.24 22.60
CA ILE A 55 -16.16 -35.81 21.83
C ILE A 55 -17.34 -35.45 22.75
N ASP A 56 -17.60 -36.26 23.79
CA ASP A 56 -18.66 -35.98 24.78
C ASP A 56 -18.47 -34.62 25.49
N ARG A 57 -17.23 -34.14 25.61
CA ARG A 57 -16.88 -32.83 26.18
C ARG A 57 -17.02 -31.65 25.21
N GLN A 58 -17.29 -31.88 23.92
CA GLN A 58 -17.44 -30.81 22.94
C GLN A 58 -18.87 -30.29 22.88
N ASP A 59 -19.07 -29.00 23.17
CA ASP A 59 -20.38 -28.34 23.01
C ASP A 59 -20.81 -28.21 21.53
N ILE A 60 -19.85 -28.29 20.61
CA ILE A 60 -20.01 -27.89 19.21
C ILE A 60 -20.04 -29.09 18.24
N LEU A 61 -19.46 -30.23 18.63
CA LEU A 61 -19.32 -31.44 17.80
C LEU A 61 -20.18 -32.59 18.34
N LYS A 62 -21.50 -32.37 18.34
CA LYS A 62 -22.45 -33.32 18.95
C LYS A 62 -22.74 -34.51 18.02
N PRO A 63 -22.98 -35.73 18.56
CA PRO A 63 -23.47 -36.85 17.77
C PRO A 63 -24.86 -36.57 17.20
N LYS A 64 -25.09 -36.90 15.92
CA LYS A 64 -26.43 -36.92 15.32
C LYS A 64 -27.30 -37.97 16.02
N ALA A 65 -28.60 -37.70 16.16
CA ALA A 65 -29.52 -38.59 16.87
C ALA A 65 -29.59 -40.00 16.23
N LYS A 66 -28.93 -40.97 16.89
CA LYS A 66 -28.91 -42.43 16.71
C LYS A 66 -27.69 -43.01 15.93
N PRO A 67 -27.17 -44.18 16.38
CA PRO A 67 -27.51 -44.88 17.63
C PRO A 67 -26.92 -44.16 18.86
N SER A 68 -27.67 -44.08 19.96
CA SER A 68 -27.23 -43.41 21.20
C SER A 68 -26.02 -44.07 21.87
N THR A 69 -25.78 -45.36 21.56
CA THR A 69 -24.58 -46.11 21.94
C THR A 69 -24.20 -47.06 20.80
N PRO A 70 -23.36 -46.66 19.83
CA PRO A 70 -22.89 -47.60 18.81
C PRO A 70 -22.08 -48.73 19.43
N LYS A 71 -22.06 -49.88 18.76
CA LYS A 71 -21.07 -50.93 19.00
C LYS A 71 -19.69 -50.42 18.57
N GLY A 72 -18.61 -50.95 19.14
CA GLY A 72 -17.25 -50.49 18.84
C GLY A 72 -16.28 -51.61 18.50
N MET A 73 -14.98 -51.30 18.54
CA MET A 73 -13.92 -52.24 18.17
C MET A 73 -13.93 -53.54 18.98
N VAL A 74 -14.16 -53.49 20.29
CA VAL A 74 -14.32 -54.67 21.16
C VAL A 74 -15.45 -55.57 20.65
N ASP A 75 -16.60 -55.01 20.27
CA ASP A 75 -17.72 -55.78 19.73
C ASP A 75 -17.36 -56.46 18.40
N ILE A 76 -16.58 -55.79 17.54
CA ILE A 76 -16.13 -56.34 16.25
C ILE A 76 -15.14 -57.48 16.46
N ILE A 77 -14.15 -57.29 17.32
CA ILE A 77 -13.11 -58.29 17.62
C ILE A 77 -13.72 -59.50 18.32
N HIS A 78 -14.54 -59.26 19.35
CA HIS A 78 -15.25 -60.32 20.09
C HIS A 78 -16.14 -61.14 19.16
N GLY A 79 -16.91 -60.48 18.29
CA GLY A 79 -17.74 -61.16 17.29
C GLY A 79 -16.93 -61.96 16.25
N TYR A 80 -15.75 -61.49 15.86
CA TYR A 80 -14.87 -62.22 14.95
C TYR A 80 -14.25 -63.47 15.58
N LEU A 81 -13.91 -63.40 16.87
CA LEU A 81 -13.31 -64.51 17.62
C LEU A 81 -14.33 -65.56 18.04
N PHE A 82 -15.38 -65.14 18.76
CA PHE A 82 -16.26 -66.04 19.49
C PHE A 82 -17.61 -66.29 18.81
N ALA A 83 -18.00 -65.46 17.83
CA ALA A 83 -19.27 -65.55 17.13
C ALA A 83 -19.10 -65.43 15.61
N LYS A 84 -18.19 -66.22 15.03
CA LYS A 84 -17.71 -66.13 13.64
C LYS A 84 -18.82 -65.95 12.60
N GLU A 85 -19.95 -66.65 12.73
CA GLU A 85 -21.09 -66.58 11.80
C GLU A 85 -21.89 -65.26 11.91
N LYS A 86 -21.87 -64.62 13.07
CA LYS A 86 -22.55 -63.34 13.35
C LYS A 86 -21.62 -62.13 13.25
N SER A 87 -20.35 -62.34 12.87
CA SER A 87 -19.37 -61.26 12.73
C SER A 87 -19.77 -60.27 11.63
N ILE A 88 -19.72 -58.97 11.93
CA ILE A 88 -19.96 -57.90 10.94
C ILE A 88 -19.01 -58.00 9.74
N LEU A 89 -17.80 -58.55 9.93
CA LEU A 89 -16.81 -58.67 8.87
C LEU A 89 -17.18 -59.72 7.80
N ARG A 90 -18.30 -60.43 7.98
CA ARG A 90 -18.91 -61.33 6.98
C ARG A 90 -20.20 -60.77 6.37
N ALA A 91 -20.61 -59.56 6.72
CA ALA A 91 -21.85 -58.99 6.23
C ALA A 91 -21.80 -58.75 4.72
N LYS A 92 -22.88 -59.12 4.01
CA LYS A 92 -23.00 -58.96 2.55
C LYS A 92 -22.94 -57.51 2.07
N ASN A 93 -23.30 -56.55 2.93
CA ASN A 93 -23.28 -55.12 2.61
C ASN A 93 -22.52 -54.33 3.69
N PRO A 94 -21.20 -54.10 3.50
CA PRO A 94 -20.36 -53.36 4.44
C PRO A 94 -20.86 -51.92 4.70
N TYR A 95 -21.33 -51.22 3.65
CA TYR A 95 -21.82 -49.84 3.75
C TYR A 95 -22.93 -49.70 4.80
N ARG A 96 -23.98 -50.54 4.71
CA ARG A 96 -25.15 -50.48 5.62
C ARG A 96 -24.82 -51.04 7.00
N SER A 97 -24.03 -52.10 7.08
CA SER A 97 -23.74 -52.80 8.35
C SER A 97 -22.96 -51.94 9.33
N LEU A 98 -22.18 -50.98 8.83
CA LEU A 98 -21.46 -50.01 9.66
C LEU A 98 -22.37 -49.05 10.45
N ASN A 99 -23.65 -48.89 10.09
CA ASN A 99 -24.53 -47.92 10.78
C ASN A 99 -24.70 -48.20 12.28
N SER A 100 -24.60 -49.46 12.73
CA SER A 100 -24.67 -49.80 14.15
C SER A 100 -23.35 -49.63 14.92
N TYR A 101 -22.27 -49.29 14.21
CA TYR A 101 -20.91 -49.14 14.74
C TYR A 101 -20.36 -47.72 14.62
N LEU A 102 -21.16 -46.80 14.06
CA LEU A 102 -20.72 -45.44 13.76
C LEU A 102 -21.64 -44.40 14.40
N SER A 103 -21.04 -43.37 14.99
CA SER A 103 -21.71 -42.12 15.34
C SER A 103 -21.28 -41.04 14.35
N GLN A 104 -22.22 -40.49 13.59
CA GLN A 104 -21.94 -39.30 12.78
C GLN A 104 -21.94 -38.06 13.67
N LEU A 105 -20.92 -37.22 13.55
CA LEU A 105 -20.81 -35.97 14.30
C LEU A 105 -21.36 -34.80 13.48
N ASP A 106 -22.00 -33.85 14.16
CA ASP A 106 -22.46 -32.59 13.58
C ASP A 106 -21.28 -31.65 13.37
N ILE A 107 -21.04 -31.33 12.10
CA ILE A 107 -20.04 -30.34 11.70
C ILE A 107 -20.77 -29.00 11.63
N PRO A 108 -20.38 -27.99 12.44
CA PRO A 108 -21.00 -26.68 12.38
C PRO A 108 -20.92 -26.10 10.97
N LYS A 109 -22.06 -25.63 10.45
CA LYS A 109 -22.10 -24.95 9.16
C LYS A 109 -21.23 -23.69 9.21
N PRO A 110 -20.35 -23.44 8.23
CA PRO A 110 -19.62 -22.18 8.18
C PRO A 110 -20.60 -21.02 7.98
N LYS A 111 -20.46 -19.91 8.72
CA LYS A 111 -21.36 -18.75 8.66
C LYS A 111 -21.37 -18.02 7.29
N VAL A 112 -20.45 -18.37 6.38
CA VAL A 112 -20.17 -17.63 5.14
C VAL A 112 -20.00 -18.58 3.92
N SER A 113 -20.28 -19.88 4.05
CA SER A 113 -20.00 -20.87 3.00
C SER A 113 -21.28 -21.53 2.47
N SER A 114 -21.37 -21.70 1.16
CA SER A 114 -22.46 -22.43 0.50
C SER A 114 -22.11 -23.91 0.27
N ALA A 115 -20.85 -24.29 0.45
CA ALA A 115 -20.39 -25.67 0.32
C ALA A 115 -20.97 -26.56 1.44
N LYS A 116 -21.51 -27.73 1.05
CA LYS A 116 -21.95 -28.73 2.03
C LYS A 116 -20.70 -29.30 2.73
N PRO A 117 -20.61 -29.24 4.07
CA PRO A 117 -19.53 -29.90 4.79
C PRO A 117 -19.58 -31.41 4.49
N GLY A 118 -18.43 -32.05 4.61
CA GLY A 118 -18.29 -33.49 4.46
C GLY A 118 -18.93 -34.23 5.63
N THR A 119 -18.40 -35.39 5.96
CA THR A 119 -18.94 -36.18 7.08
C THR A 119 -17.83 -36.62 8.01
N LEU A 120 -18.01 -36.43 9.31
CA LEU A 120 -17.11 -36.95 10.33
C LEU A 120 -17.85 -38.05 11.09
N HIS A 121 -17.28 -39.25 11.14
CA HIS A 121 -17.84 -40.38 11.87
C HIS A 121 -16.85 -40.87 12.92
N LEU A 122 -17.37 -41.34 14.05
CA LEU A 122 -16.62 -42.00 15.11
C LEU A 122 -17.04 -43.48 15.20
N MET A 123 -16.05 -44.37 15.25
CA MET A 123 -16.18 -45.73 15.75
C MET A 123 -15.51 -45.82 17.13
N PRO A 124 -16.27 -45.99 18.22
CA PRO A 124 -15.67 -46.05 19.55
C PRO A 124 -14.96 -47.38 19.80
N ALA A 125 -14.22 -47.48 20.90
CA ALA A 125 -13.59 -48.73 21.29
C ALA A 125 -14.61 -49.81 21.66
N GLY A 126 -15.78 -49.48 22.18
CA GLY A 126 -16.84 -50.46 22.46
C GLY A 126 -18.08 -49.85 23.09
N ARG A 127 -19.15 -50.64 23.15
CA ARG A 127 -20.38 -50.22 23.82
C ARG A 127 -20.21 -50.27 25.34
N LYS A 128 -20.63 -49.22 26.08
CA LYS A 128 -20.54 -49.16 27.56
C LYS A 128 -21.14 -50.37 28.28
N ARG A 129 -22.21 -50.97 27.74
CA ARG A 129 -22.86 -52.16 28.32
C ARG A 129 -22.04 -53.42 28.01
N ASN A 130 -21.51 -54.08 29.04
CA ASN A 130 -20.67 -55.29 28.99
C ASN A 130 -19.23 -55.10 28.44
N TYR A 131 -18.76 -53.85 28.32
CA TYR A 131 -17.43 -53.52 27.82
C TYR A 131 -16.30 -54.26 28.55
N GLU A 132 -16.25 -54.11 29.88
CA GLU A 132 -15.19 -54.67 30.73
C GLU A 132 -15.16 -56.19 30.67
N LYS A 133 -16.33 -56.83 30.64
CA LYS A 133 -16.45 -58.28 30.52
C LYS A 133 -15.91 -58.79 29.19
N GLN A 134 -16.35 -58.20 28.07
CA GLN A 134 -15.89 -58.61 26.74
C GLN A 134 -14.39 -58.34 26.54
N LEU A 135 -13.90 -57.22 27.07
CA LEU A 135 -12.49 -56.88 27.04
C LEU A 135 -11.66 -57.88 27.87
N GLY A 136 -12.14 -58.25 29.05
CA GLY A 136 -11.54 -59.30 29.88
C GLY A 136 -11.45 -60.65 29.17
N GLU A 137 -12.53 -61.08 28.50
CA GLU A 137 -12.56 -62.31 27.70
C GLU A 137 -11.53 -62.31 26.55
N LEU A 138 -11.34 -61.15 25.90
CA LEU A 138 -10.33 -60.95 24.85
C LEU A 138 -8.90 -61.12 25.40
N TYR A 139 -8.60 -60.50 26.54
CA TYR A 139 -7.27 -60.61 27.16
C TYR A 139 -6.98 -62.02 27.68
N MET A 140 -7.98 -62.71 28.25
CA MET A 140 -7.86 -64.11 28.66
C MET A 140 -7.62 -65.06 27.47
N SER A 141 -8.03 -64.65 26.26
CA SER A 141 -7.84 -65.38 25.01
C SER A 141 -6.64 -64.89 24.18
N SER A 142 -5.70 -64.16 24.79
CA SER A 142 -4.58 -63.47 24.13
C SER A 142 -3.75 -64.35 23.17
N ARG A 143 -3.57 -65.64 23.46
CA ARG A 143 -2.87 -66.57 22.56
C ARG A 143 -3.63 -66.78 21.25
N GLN A 144 -4.95 -67.01 21.31
CA GLN A 144 -5.80 -67.17 20.13
C GLN A 144 -5.87 -65.86 19.32
N PHE A 145 -5.89 -64.71 20.00
CA PHE A 145 -5.89 -63.41 19.32
C PHE A 145 -4.58 -63.14 18.57
N LYS A 146 -3.43 -63.55 19.12
CA LYS A 146 -2.13 -63.46 18.43
C LYS A 146 -2.09 -64.26 17.14
N ASP A 147 -2.70 -65.44 17.11
CA ASP A 147 -2.75 -66.31 15.94
C ASP A 147 -3.62 -65.73 14.81
N ILE A 148 -4.67 -64.99 15.15
CA ILE A 148 -5.62 -64.46 14.16
C ILE A 148 -5.42 -62.98 13.81
N ARG A 149 -4.53 -62.24 14.49
CA ARG A 149 -4.34 -60.79 14.35
C ARG A 149 -4.18 -60.30 12.90
N LYS A 150 -3.39 -61.02 12.10
CA LYS A 150 -3.15 -60.68 10.68
C LYS A 150 -4.44 -60.89 9.87
N SER A 151 -5.10 -62.05 10.02
CA SER A 151 -6.34 -62.34 9.29
C SER A 151 -7.48 -61.39 9.66
N PHE A 152 -7.61 -61.05 10.95
CA PHE A 152 -8.55 -60.05 11.43
C PHE A 152 -8.27 -58.68 10.81
N ALA A 153 -7.03 -58.20 10.91
CA ALA A 153 -6.66 -56.87 10.44
C ALA A 153 -6.85 -56.73 8.93
N THR A 154 -6.43 -57.72 8.14
CA THR A 154 -6.64 -57.74 6.69
C THR A 154 -8.13 -57.71 6.35
N ARG A 155 -8.96 -58.52 7.02
CA ARG A 155 -10.40 -58.57 6.79
C ARG A 155 -11.09 -57.27 7.20
N PHE A 156 -10.73 -56.69 8.35
CA PHE A 156 -11.28 -55.44 8.84
C PHE A 156 -10.92 -54.26 7.93
N ARG A 157 -9.64 -54.16 7.54
CA ARG A 157 -9.17 -53.18 6.55
C ARG A 157 -9.98 -53.28 5.26
N GLN A 158 -10.08 -54.47 4.67
CA GLN A 158 -10.83 -54.66 3.42
C GLN A 158 -12.30 -54.30 3.59
N PHE A 159 -12.92 -54.67 4.71
CA PHE A 159 -14.32 -54.34 5.00
C PHE A 159 -14.57 -52.82 5.04
N LEU A 160 -13.65 -52.04 5.61
CA LEU A 160 -13.74 -50.58 5.61
C LEU A 160 -13.61 -50.00 4.20
N LEU A 161 -12.68 -50.51 3.39
CA LEU A 161 -12.47 -50.06 2.01
C LEU A 161 -13.66 -50.40 1.10
N ASP A 162 -14.19 -51.64 1.21
CA ASP A 162 -15.36 -52.13 0.47
C ASP A 162 -16.63 -51.34 0.79
N SER A 163 -16.69 -50.70 1.98
CA SER A 163 -17.80 -49.82 2.32
C SER A 163 -17.92 -48.62 1.38
N GLY A 164 -16.81 -48.13 0.82
CA GLY A 164 -16.77 -46.93 -0.04
C GLY A 164 -17.28 -45.64 0.63
N ARG A 165 -17.40 -45.63 1.97
CA ARG A 165 -18.00 -44.52 2.75
C ARG A 165 -17.06 -43.37 3.03
N PHE A 166 -15.76 -43.60 3.04
CA PHE A 166 -14.78 -42.68 3.57
C PHE A 166 -13.66 -42.42 2.56
N ASP A 167 -13.15 -41.20 2.58
CA ASP A 167 -11.97 -40.75 1.86
C ASP A 167 -10.73 -40.87 2.77
N TYR A 168 -10.91 -40.62 4.08
CA TYR A 168 -9.88 -40.74 5.11
C TYR A 168 -10.38 -41.59 6.29
N ILE A 169 -9.55 -42.52 6.74
CA ILE A 169 -9.81 -43.34 7.93
C ILE A 169 -8.64 -43.17 8.90
N PHE A 170 -8.90 -42.61 10.08
CA PHE A 170 -7.88 -42.39 11.11
C PHE A 170 -8.05 -43.42 12.23
N ILE A 171 -6.93 -43.99 12.67
CA ILE A 171 -6.89 -44.99 13.75
C ILE A 171 -6.07 -44.43 14.91
N ASP A 172 -6.68 -44.35 16.10
CA ASP A 172 -6.00 -44.02 17.35
C ASP A 172 -5.45 -45.31 17.97
N ALA A 173 -4.15 -45.56 17.80
CA ALA A 173 -3.51 -46.78 18.29
C ALA A 173 -3.32 -46.75 19.81
N ARG A 174 -3.11 -47.89 20.47
CA ARG A 174 -2.70 -47.91 21.88
C ARG A 174 -1.24 -47.42 22.04
N THR A 175 -0.91 -46.77 23.15
CA THR A 175 0.47 -46.31 23.41
C THR A 175 1.43 -47.45 23.70
N GLY A 176 2.67 -47.33 23.24
CA GLY A 176 3.75 -48.28 23.56
C GLY A 176 3.71 -49.59 22.75
N PHE A 177 4.53 -50.57 23.16
CA PHE A 177 4.64 -51.87 22.49
C PHE A 177 3.50 -52.82 22.89
N SER A 178 2.29 -52.47 22.49
CA SER A 178 1.07 -53.27 22.66
C SER A 178 0.74 -54.06 21.40
N ASP A 179 0.01 -55.17 21.54
CA ASP A 179 -0.45 -55.96 20.39
C ASP A 179 -1.43 -55.13 19.54
N GLU A 180 -2.25 -54.29 20.16
CA GLU A 180 -3.18 -53.36 19.52
C GLU A 180 -2.44 -52.27 18.73
N GLY A 181 -1.42 -51.66 19.33
CA GLY A 181 -0.56 -50.68 18.67
C GLY A 181 0.18 -51.28 17.47
N TYR A 182 0.65 -52.52 17.61
CA TYR A 182 1.29 -53.25 16.51
C TYR A 182 0.32 -53.55 15.36
N ILE A 183 -0.90 -54.01 15.66
CA ILE A 183 -1.92 -54.27 14.63
C ILE A 183 -2.28 -52.99 13.87
N ALA A 184 -2.51 -51.89 14.60
CA ALA A 184 -2.86 -50.61 14.03
C ALA A 184 -1.74 -50.04 13.14
N ALA A 185 -0.48 -50.12 13.58
CA ALA A 185 0.65 -49.53 12.87
C ALA A 185 1.23 -50.42 11.75
N LYS A 186 1.06 -51.75 11.81
CA LYS A 186 1.60 -52.68 10.81
C LYS A 186 0.57 -53.09 9.77
N PHE A 187 -0.62 -53.55 10.20
CA PHE A 187 -1.56 -54.24 9.32
C PHE A 187 -2.75 -53.39 8.88
N LEU A 188 -3.09 -52.34 9.61
CA LEU A 188 -4.26 -51.51 9.30
C LEU A 188 -3.93 -50.26 8.47
N CYS A 189 -2.80 -49.58 8.70
CA CYS A 189 -2.52 -48.30 8.03
C CYS A 189 -1.77 -48.40 6.71
N ASP A 190 -2.07 -47.44 5.83
CA ASP A 190 -1.25 -47.06 4.68
C ASP A 190 -0.11 -46.13 5.09
N HIS A 191 -0.38 -45.18 5.99
CA HIS A 191 0.59 -44.20 6.47
C HIS A 191 0.55 -44.08 7.99
N LEU A 192 1.67 -43.71 8.58
CA LEU A 192 1.84 -43.64 10.02
C LEU A 192 2.22 -42.23 10.45
N ILE A 193 1.47 -41.67 11.41
CA ILE A 193 1.80 -40.40 12.06
C ILE A 193 2.23 -40.72 13.49
N VAL A 194 3.50 -40.45 13.79
CA VAL A 194 4.11 -40.74 15.08
C VAL A 194 4.29 -39.45 15.86
N LEU A 195 3.59 -39.33 16.99
CA LEU A 195 3.75 -38.21 17.91
C LEU A 195 4.75 -38.57 19.00
N SER A 196 5.76 -37.73 19.17
CA SER A 196 6.80 -37.91 20.19
C SER A 196 7.07 -36.61 20.93
N GLY A 197 7.10 -36.66 22.26
CA GLY A 197 7.70 -35.61 23.07
C GLY A 197 9.22 -35.56 22.87
N LEU A 198 9.84 -34.42 23.18
CA LEU A 198 11.29 -34.22 23.08
C LEU A 198 12.08 -34.71 24.31
N ASN A 199 11.42 -35.36 25.26
CA ASN A 199 12.09 -35.95 26.41
C ASN A 199 12.75 -37.30 26.07
N ASP A 200 13.80 -37.66 26.81
CA ASP A 200 14.64 -38.82 26.50
C ASP A 200 13.86 -40.13 26.41
N GLN A 201 12.83 -40.29 27.25
CA GLN A 201 12.01 -41.50 27.25
C GLN A 201 11.16 -41.62 25.98
N ASN A 202 10.52 -40.53 25.54
CA ASN A 202 9.77 -40.52 24.30
C ASN A 202 10.69 -40.70 23.09
N ILE A 203 11.84 -40.03 23.06
CA ILE A 203 12.78 -40.14 21.95
C ILE A 203 13.34 -41.57 21.83
N LYS A 204 13.82 -42.17 22.93
CA LYS A 204 14.35 -43.55 22.90
C LYS A 204 13.27 -44.56 22.51
N GLY A 205 12.09 -44.50 23.15
CA GLY A 205 11.01 -45.44 22.85
C GLY A 205 10.42 -45.26 21.44
N THR A 206 10.39 -44.02 20.93
CA THR A 206 10.02 -43.75 19.54
C THR A 206 11.07 -44.30 18.58
N ALA A 207 12.36 -44.13 18.87
CA ALA A 207 13.44 -44.67 18.07
C ALA A 207 13.37 -46.20 17.99
N ASP A 208 13.22 -46.88 19.13
CA ASP A 208 13.07 -48.35 19.19
C ASP A 208 11.86 -48.83 18.38
N PHE A 209 10.75 -48.09 18.44
CA PHE A 209 9.57 -48.39 17.65
C PHE A 209 9.83 -48.20 16.15
N LEU A 210 10.45 -47.09 15.74
CA LEU A 210 10.78 -46.82 14.35
C LEU A 210 11.78 -47.83 13.76
N THR A 211 12.71 -48.36 14.56
CA THR A 211 13.58 -49.46 14.14
C THR A 211 12.77 -50.71 13.79
N LYS A 212 11.74 -51.04 14.59
CA LYS A 212 10.83 -52.15 14.28
C LYS A 212 9.99 -51.85 13.03
N VAL A 213 9.49 -50.62 12.87
CA VAL A 213 8.75 -50.21 11.66
C VAL A 213 9.61 -50.33 10.41
N ALA A 214 10.87 -49.92 10.47
CA ALA A 214 11.80 -50.01 9.35
C ALA A 214 12.05 -51.47 8.91
N ALA A 215 12.03 -52.41 9.86
CA ALA A 215 12.16 -53.85 9.59
C ALA A 215 10.90 -54.49 8.97
N TRP A 216 9.77 -53.78 8.86
CA TRP A 216 8.54 -54.33 8.25
C TRP A 216 8.51 -54.26 6.72
N LYS A 217 9.57 -53.75 6.08
CA LYS A 217 9.62 -53.52 4.62
C LYS A 217 9.68 -54.79 3.77
N ASP A 218 10.08 -55.93 4.35
CA ASP A 218 10.29 -57.19 3.60
C ASP A 218 9.03 -58.11 3.54
N GLU A 219 7.91 -57.76 4.17
CA GLU A 219 6.74 -58.67 4.34
C GLU A 219 5.39 -58.16 3.78
N ASP A 220 5.37 -57.21 2.84
CA ASP A 220 4.15 -56.62 2.22
C ASP A 220 3.13 -55.99 3.21
N ALA A 221 3.53 -55.68 4.44
CA ALA A 221 2.61 -55.30 5.51
C ALA A 221 3.18 -54.21 6.44
N GLY A 222 3.53 -53.03 5.92
CA GLY A 222 3.97 -51.89 6.74
C GLY A 222 3.57 -50.54 6.12
N PRO A 223 3.69 -49.43 6.88
CA PRO A 223 3.30 -48.11 6.38
C PRO A 223 4.21 -47.64 5.25
N GLN A 224 3.62 -47.11 4.17
CA GLN A 224 4.33 -46.55 3.02
C GLN A 224 5.10 -45.27 3.37
N LYS A 225 4.55 -44.47 4.29
CA LYS A 225 5.17 -43.23 4.75
C LYS A 225 4.99 -43.07 6.25
N VAL A 226 6.05 -42.63 6.91
CA VAL A 226 6.07 -42.31 8.34
C VAL A 226 6.31 -40.82 8.49
N VAL A 227 5.41 -40.12 9.18
CA VAL A 227 5.53 -38.71 9.54
C VAL A 227 5.81 -38.61 11.02
N LEU A 228 6.92 -37.97 11.38
CA LEU A 228 7.28 -37.75 12.77
C LEU A 228 6.87 -36.34 13.20
N VAL A 229 6.06 -36.24 14.26
CA VAL A 229 5.51 -34.98 14.78
C VAL A 229 5.99 -34.78 16.22
N ALA A 230 6.64 -33.65 16.48
CA ALA A 230 7.07 -33.30 17.82
C ALA A 230 5.87 -32.76 18.60
N SER A 231 5.50 -33.40 19.71
CA SER A 231 4.32 -33.00 20.48
C SER A 231 4.36 -33.50 21.94
N PRO A 232 3.98 -32.68 22.93
CA PRO A 232 3.83 -31.23 22.82
C PRO A 232 5.21 -30.53 22.86
N VAL A 233 5.32 -29.36 22.24
CA VAL A 233 6.55 -28.56 22.19
C VAL A 233 6.33 -27.24 22.93
N CYS A 234 7.24 -26.85 23.82
CA CYS A 234 7.12 -25.57 24.51
C CYS A 234 7.12 -24.41 23.49
N GLU A 235 6.29 -23.38 23.69
CA GLU A 235 6.32 -22.19 22.83
C GLU A 235 7.56 -21.34 23.11
N TYR A 236 8.08 -21.35 24.34
CA TYR A 236 9.25 -20.56 24.78
C TYR A 236 10.54 -21.41 24.81
N GLU A 237 11.68 -20.84 25.22
CA GLU A 237 12.99 -21.52 25.40
C GLU A 237 13.66 -22.00 24.08
N ASP A 238 13.80 -21.12 23.10
CA ASP A 238 14.30 -21.45 21.75
C ASP A 238 15.64 -22.19 21.72
N ASP A 239 16.60 -21.79 22.56
CA ASP A 239 17.93 -22.41 22.59
C ASP A 239 17.89 -23.85 23.14
N LYS A 240 17.11 -24.09 24.22
CA LYS A 240 16.92 -25.44 24.76
C LYS A 240 16.14 -26.32 23.78
N LYS A 241 15.12 -25.77 23.10
CA LYS A 241 14.37 -26.50 22.06
C LYS A 241 15.31 -26.94 20.92
N LYS A 242 16.11 -26.02 20.37
CA LYS A 242 17.09 -26.33 19.32
C LYS A 242 18.05 -27.44 19.76
N LYS A 243 18.57 -27.36 21.00
CA LYS A 243 19.42 -28.41 21.58
C LYS A 243 18.69 -29.76 21.66
N ARG A 244 17.47 -29.79 22.19
CA ARG A 244 16.66 -31.01 22.29
C ARG A 244 16.31 -31.63 20.93
N TYR A 245 16.00 -30.81 19.92
CA TYR A 245 15.79 -31.30 18.55
C TYR A 245 17.04 -31.95 17.96
N LYS A 246 18.22 -31.36 18.21
CA LYS A 246 19.49 -31.91 17.76
C LYS A 246 19.77 -33.26 18.44
N GLU A 247 19.68 -33.33 19.77
CA GLU A 247 19.84 -34.57 20.54
C GLU A 247 18.85 -35.65 20.11
N ALA A 248 17.59 -35.27 19.86
CA ALA A 248 16.55 -36.18 19.40
C ALA A 248 16.89 -36.78 18.03
N ARG A 249 17.29 -35.95 17.07
CA ARG A 249 17.69 -36.39 15.72
C ARG A 249 18.92 -37.28 15.76
N GLU A 250 19.92 -36.94 16.57
CA GLU A 250 21.12 -37.78 16.77
C GLU A 250 20.77 -39.14 17.38
N THR A 251 19.89 -39.17 18.38
CA THR A 251 19.43 -40.42 19.01
C THR A 251 18.63 -41.28 18.04
N LEU A 252 17.70 -40.67 17.30
CA LEU A 252 16.91 -41.36 16.26
C LEU A 252 17.83 -41.94 15.19
N LYS A 253 18.81 -41.16 14.71
CA LYS A 253 19.80 -41.62 13.73
C LYS A 253 20.65 -42.77 14.24
N LYS A 254 21.10 -42.70 15.50
CA LYS A 254 21.92 -43.74 16.13
C LYS A 254 21.16 -45.07 16.28
N VAL A 255 19.89 -45.02 16.68
CA VAL A 255 19.09 -46.23 16.99
C VAL A 255 18.43 -46.83 15.75
N THR A 256 17.99 -46.00 14.79
CA THR A 256 17.32 -46.46 13.57
C THR A 256 18.25 -46.67 12.38
N GLY A 257 19.47 -46.12 12.44
CA GLY A 257 20.42 -46.10 11.31
C GLY A 257 20.06 -45.11 10.19
N ALA A 258 18.90 -44.44 10.27
CA ALA A 258 18.41 -43.49 9.27
C ALA A 258 18.31 -42.07 9.86
N ASP A 259 18.63 -41.06 9.05
CA ASP A 259 18.50 -39.66 9.47
C ASP A 259 17.04 -39.20 9.40
N ILE A 260 16.27 -39.51 10.45
CA ILE A 260 14.83 -39.20 10.54
C ILE A 260 14.64 -37.88 11.30
N GLY A 261 14.04 -36.90 10.63
CA GLY A 261 13.69 -35.60 11.20
C GLY A 261 12.20 -35.47 11.56
N PHE A 262 11.87 -34.46 12.37
CA PHE A 262 10.49 -34.07 12.63
C PHE A 262 9.94 -33.24 11.45
N SER A 263 8.78 -33.62 10.94
CA SER A 263 8.09 -32.91 9.85
C SER A 263 7.25 -31.73 10.33
N LEU A 264 6.82 -31.76 11.59
CA LEU A 264 5.95 -30.75 12.20
C LEU A 264 6.16 -30.71 13.71
N SER A 265 5.87 -29.55 14.31
CA SER A 265 5.83 -29.35 15.77
C SER A 265 4.44 -28.87 16.19
N LEU A 266 3.86 -29.53 17.19
CA LEU A 266 2.61 -29.09 17.82
C LEU A 266 2.93 -28.39 19.15
N PRO A 267 2.68 -27.07 19.26
CA PRO A 267 2.98 -26.34 20.49
C PRO A 267 2.07 -26.77 21.64
N TYR A 268 2.61 -26.75 22.86
CA TYR A 268 1.84 -26.96 24.08
C TYR A 268 1.00 -25.72 24.38
N HIS A 269 -0.32 -25.89 24.48
CA HIS A 269 -1.20 -24.83 24.95
C HIS A 269 -1.75 -25.19 26.34
N PRO A 270 -1.44 -24.43 27.41
CA PRO A 270 -1.79 -24.79 28.79
C PRO A 270 -3.28 -25.06 29.02
N ARG A 271 -4.17 -24.33 28.33
CA ARG A 271 -5.62 -24.52 28.43
C ARG A 271 -6.10 -25.93 28.06
N LEU A 272 -5.35 -26.67 27.24
CA LEU A 272 -5.72 -28.05 26.89
C LEU A 272 -5.72 -28.99 28.09
N SER A 273 -4.97 -28.67 29.15
CA SER A 273 -5.00 -29.43 30.41
C SER A 273 -6.31 -29.25 31.20
N LEU A 274 -7.12 -28.23 30.89
CA LEU A 274 -8.35 -27.90 31.62
C LEU A 274 -9.61 -28.10 30.77
N TYR A 275 -9.59 -27.62 29.53
CA TYR A 275 -10.80 -27.47 28.74
C TYR A 275 -10.98 -28.57 27.68
N GLU A 276 -9.90 -29.23 27.26
CA GLU A 276 -9.92 -30.28 26.22
C GLU A 276 -10.73 -29.90 24.96
N GLU A 277 -10.79 -28.61 24.63
CA GLU A 277 -11.59 -28.08 23.53
C GLU A 277 -10.97 -28.36 22.16
N LEU A 278 -11.82 -28.50 21.14
CA LEU A 278 -11.36 -28.60 19.76
C LEU A 278 -10.79 -27.26 19.26
N VAL A 279 -9.46 -27.17 19.27
CA VAL A 279 -8.68 -25.97 18.92
C VAL A 279 -9.01 -25.46 17.52
N ALA A 280 -9.16 -26.34 16.54
CA ALA A 280 -9.49 -25.97 15.16
C ALA A 280 -10.85 -25.24 15.01
N ILE A 281 -11.74 -25.34 16.00
CA ILE A 281 -13.01 -24.62 16.03
C ILE A 281 -12.91 -23.36 16.87
N LYS A 282 -12.44 -23.51 18.12
CA LYS A 282 -12.49 -22.44 19.12
C LYS A 282 -11.37 -21.41 18.94
N TRP A 283 -10.22 -21.84 18.43
CA TRP A 283 -8.98 -21.06 18.37
C TRP A 283 -8.23 -21.27 17.04
N PRO A 284 -8.87 -21.13 15.87
CA PRO A 284 -8.29 -21.49 14.57
C PRO A 284 -7.01 -20.70 14.24
N ASP A 285 -6.91 -19.47 14.75
CA ASP A 285 -5.78 -18.55 14.50
C ASP A 285 -4.71 -18.56 15.61
N SER A 286 -4.81 -19.48 16.57
CA SER A 286 -3.73 -19.70 17.55
C SER A 286 -2.52 -20.41 16.90
N GLY A 287 -1.36 -20.38 17.56
CA GLY A 287 -0.18 -21.13 17.11
C GLY A 287 -0.46 -22.63 16.97
N LEU A 288 -1.17 -23.21 17.92
CA LEU A 288 -1.61 -24.61 17.88
C LEU A 288 -2.69 -24.86 16.82
N GLY A 289 -3.62 -23.93 16.62
CA GLY A 289 -4.63 -24.00 15.57
C GLY A 289 -4.04 -23.99 14.16
N ARG A 290 -2.99 -23.17 13.93
CA ARG A 290 -2.18 -23.22 12.71
C ARG A 290 -1.43 -24.55 12.56
N ALA A 291 -0.78 -25.02 13.62
CA ALA A 291 -0.05 -26.29 13.57
C ALA A 291 -0.97 -27.50 13.27
N TYR A 292 -2.23 -27.51 13.74
CA TYR A 292 -3.20 -28.53 13.34
C TYR A 292 -3.66 -28.40 11.88
N ARG A 293 -3.70 -27.20 11.31
CA ARG A 293 -3.91 -27.01 9.86
C ARG A 293 -2.72 -27.52 9.06
N ASP A 294 -1.50 -27.27 9.52
CA ASP A 294 -0.30 -27.80 8.86
C ASP A 294 -0.26 -29.34 8.89
N LEU A 295 -0.70 -29.95 10.01
CA LEU A 295 -0.86 -31.40 10.11
C LEU A 295 -1.90 -31.93 9.11
N GLU A 296 -3.02 -31.24 8.96
CA GLU A 296 -4.06 -31.58 7.98
C GLU A 296 -3.53 -31.46 6.54
N HIS A 297 -2.76 -30.42 6.22
CA HIS A 297 -2.12 -30.27 4.91
C HIS A 297 -1.13 -31.40 4.63
N ILE A 298 -0.28 -31.77 5.59
CA ILE A 298 0.63 -32.92 5.44
C ILE A 298 -0.16 -34.19 5.12
N ILE A 299 -1.30 -34.40 5.78
CA ILE A 299 -2.17 -35.56 5.52
C ILE A 299 -2.75 -35.53 4.09
N ARG A 300 -3.17 -34.36 3.62
CA ARG A 300 -3.70 -34.19 2.24
C ARG A 300 -2.63 -34.40 1.18
N ASP A 301 -1.43 -33.89 1.41
CA ASP A 301 -0.27 -34.06 0.53
C ASP A 301 0.12 -35.53 0.38
N ILE A 302 0.09 -36.29 1.49
CA ILE A 302 0.38 -37.73 1.46
C ILE A 302 -0.66 -38.49 0.62
N ASN A 303 -1.91 -38.01 0.56
CA ASN A 303 -2.97 -38.61 -0.23
C ASN A 303 -3.01 -38.11 -1.69
N HIS A 304 -2.12 -37.19 -2.09
CA HIS A 304 -2.17 -36.51 -3.38
C HIS A 304 -3.58 -35.93 -3.69
N ASP A 305 -4.20 -35.28 -2.70
CA ASP A 305 -5.55 -34.71 -2.85
C ASP A 305 -5.56 -33.61 -3.94
N ALA A 306 -6.13 -33.94 -5.10
CA ALA A 306 -6.07 -33.14 -6.33
C ALA A 306 -6.54 -31.68 -6.15
N ARG A 307 -7.38 -31.37 -5.14
CA ARG A 307 -7.84 -30.00 -4.86
C ARG A 307 -6.75 -29.07 -4.33
N ASP A 308 -5.73 -29.58 -3.63
CA ASP A 308 -4.60 -28.76 -3.14
C ASP A 308 -3.49 -28.59 -4.19
N HIS A 309 -3.32 -29.53 -5.11
CA HIS A 309 -2.41 -29.37 -6.24
C HIS A 309 -2.75 -28.12 -7.05
N TRP A 310 -4.04 -27.84 -7.25
CA TRP A 310 -4.53 -26.65 -7.96
C TRP A 310 -4.37 -25.37 -7.13
N ALA A 311 -4.70 -25.38 -5.84
CA ALA A 311 -4.50 -24.22 -4.97
C ALA A 311 -3.00 -23.85 -4.82
N LYS A 312 -2.12 -24.85 -4.77
CA LYS A 312 -0.66 -24.67 -4.75
C LYS A 312 -0.14 -24.16 -6.09
N ARG A 313 -0.55 -24.74 -7.22
CA ARG A 313 -0.21 -24.23 -8.56
C ARG A 313 -0.69 -22.78 -8.77
N THR A 314 -1.85 -22.44 -8.23
CA THR A 314 -2.39 -21.06 -8.25
C THR A 314 -1.50 -20.11 -7.44
N ARG A 315 -1.04 -20.53 -6.25
CA ARG A 315 -0.13 -19.74 -5.40
C ARG A 315 1.27 -19.61 -6.03
N ASP A 316 1.80 -20.69 -6.58
CA ASP A 316 3.11 -20.70 -7.24
C ASP A 316 3.10 -19.85 -8.51
N ALA A 317 2.03 -19.89 -9.33
CA ALA A 317 1.86 -19.04 -10.51
C ALA A 317 1.83 -17.54 -10.17
N LEU A 318 1.27 -17.18 -9.01
CA LEU A 318 1.27 -15.82 -8.48
C LEU A 318 2.64 -15.38 -7.97
N GLU A 319 3.32 -16.23 -7.17
CA GLU A 319 4.67 -15.94 -6.67
C GLU A 319 5.68 -15.77 -7.81
N HIS A 320 5.52 -16.55 -8.88
CA HIS A 320 6.36 -16.52 -10.08
C HIS A 320 5.82 -15.61 -11.20
N ARG A 321 4.74 -14.86 -10.95
CA ARG A 321 4.17 -13.80 -11.80
C ARG A 321 3.79 -14.22 -13.23
N LYS A 322 3.18 -15.40 -13.38
CA LYS A 322 2.66 -15.86 -14.68
C LYS A 322 1.13 -15.78 -14.70
N ILE A 323 0.60 -14.68 -15.25
CA ILE A 323 -0.85 -14.38 -15.27
C ILE A 323 -1.63 -15.40 -16.09
N GLU A 324 -1.07 -15.87 -17.21
CA GLU A 324 -1.70 -16.90 -18.06
C GLU A 324 -1.89 -18.23 -17.30
N ASP A 325 -0.92 -18.59 -16.45
CA ASP A 325 -1.00 -19.76 -15.58
C ASP A 325 -2.00 -19.54 -14.43
N PHE A 326 -2.16 -18.30 -13.97
CA PHE A 326 -3.11 -17.94 -12.91
C PHE A 326 -4.57 -17.96 -13.38
N ASP A 327 -4.88 -17.35 -14.53
CA ASP A 327 -6.23 -17.36 -15.11
C ASP A 327 -6.68 -18.78 -15.42
N ALA A 328 -5.79 -19.60 -16.00
CA ALA A 328 -6.05 -21.01 -16.24
C ALA A 328 -6.27 -21.77 -14.91
N ALA A 329 -5.40 -21.59 -13.91
CA ALA A 329 -5.51 -22.28 -12.64
C ALA A 329 -6.76 -21.88 -11.84
N ILE A 330 -7.15 -20.59 -11.84
CA ILE A 330 -8.38 -20.13 -11.20
C ILE A 330 -9.62 -20.64 -11.94
N THR A 331 -9.60 -20.66 -13.27
CA THR A 331 -10.73 -21.18 -14.07
C THR A 331 -10.92 -22.69 -13.86
N GLU A 332 -9.82 -23.44 -13.84
CA GLU A 332 -9.83 -24.88 -13.56
C GLU A 332 -10.24 -25.17 -12.10
N LEU A 333 -9.78 -24.36 -11.13
CA LEU A 333 -10.21 -24.46 -9.75
C LEU A 333 -11.69 -24.09 -9.59
N ALA A 334 -12.19 -23.07 -10.27
CA ALA A 334 -13.60 -22.66 -10.23
C ALA A 334 -14.54 -23.75 -10.76
N ALA A 335 -14.10 -24.53 -11.75
CA ALA A 335 -14.84 -25.68 -12.26
C ALA A 335 -14.96 -26.84 -11.23
N ILE A 336 -14.11 -26.84 -10.20
CA ILE A 336 -14.02 -27.90 -9.17
C ILE A 336 -14.60 -27.42 -7.83
N ASP A 337 -14.27 -26.19 -7.43
CA ASP A 337 -14.60 -25.54 -6.15
C ASP A 337 -14.61 -24.01 -6.32
N LEU A 338 -15.77 -23.49 -6.74
CA LEU A 338 -16.02 -22.07 -7.00
C LEU A 338 -15.64 -21.18 -5.81
N GLU A 339 -15.98 -21.61 -4.59
CA GLU A 339 -15.81 -20.82 -3.38
C GLU A 339 -14.34 -20.71 -2.98
N GLN A 340 -13.55 -21.77 -3.18
CA GLN A 340 -12.12 -21.73 -2.97
C GLN A 340 -11.41 -20.85 -4.02
N ALA A 341 -11.84 -20.92 -5.28
CA ALA A 341 -11.34 -20.06 -6.35
C ALA A 341 -11.58 -18.58 -6.06
N VAL A 342 -12.81 -18.21 -5.68
CA VAL A 342 -13.18 -16.84 -5.30
C VAL A 342 -12.40 -16.37 -4.08
N ASN A 343 -12.23 -17.22 -3.05
CA ASN A 343 -11.48 -16.84 -1.84
C ASN A 343 -10.00 -16.61 -2.10
N ILE A 344 -9.34 -17.46 -2.89
CA ILE A 344 -7.94 -17.29 -3.26
C ILE A 344 -7.79 -16.01 -4.07
N ALA A 345 -8.61 -15.84 -5.11
CA ALA A 345 -8.56 -14.65 -5.95
C ALA A 345 -8.90 -13.36 -5.18
N ARG A 346 -9.77 -13.41 -4.16
CA ARG A 346 -10.03 -12.28 -3.24
C ARG A 346 -8.82 -11.95 -2.36
N GLN A 347 -8.18 -12.96 -1.78
CA GLN A 347 -6.97 -12.72 -0.97
C GLN A 347 -5.84 -12.13 -1.81
N THR A 348 -5.69 -12.62 -3.04
CA THR A 348 -4.78 -12.05 -4.01
C THR A 348 -5.18 -10.63 -4.37
N SER A 349 -6.45 -10.35 -4.69
CA SER A 349 -6.90 -9.03 -5.09
C SER A 349 -6.64 -7.96 -4.01
N ILE A 350 -6.87 -8.29 -2.73
CA ILE A 350 -6.56 -7.41 -1.59
C ILE A 350 -5.07 -7.08 -1.52
N SER A 351 -4.19 -8.06 -1.74
CA SER A 351 -2.72 -7.83 -1.71
C SER A 351 -2.22 -6.89 -2.81
N PHE A 352 -3.03 -6.65 -3.85
CA PHE A 352 -2.71 -5.82 -5.00
C PHE A 352 -3.61 -4.58 -5.14
N GLU A 353 -4.62 -4.37 -4.28
CA GLU A 353 -5.53 -3.21 -4.36
C GLU A 353 -4.76 -1.89 -4.29
N ASP A 354 -3.68 -1.87 -3.50
CA ASP A 354 -2.77 -0.72 -3.33
C ASP A 354 -1.64 -0.65 -4.38
N SER A 355 -1.61 -1.59 -5.34
CA SER A 355 -0.61 -1.57 -6.41
C SER A 355 -0.87 -0.45 -7.42
N VAL A 356 0.20 0.14 -8.00
CA VAL A 356 0.09 1.30 -8.90
C VAL A 356 0.82 1.02 -10.22
N GLY A 357 0.27 1.51 -11.33
CA GLY A 357 0.93 1.51 -12.64
C GLY A 357 0.79 0.18 -13.40
N GLU A 358 1.88 -0.32 -14.00
CA GLU A 358 1.87 -1.57 -14.78
C GLU A 358 1.45 -2.78 -13.92
N ARG A 359 1.85 -2.80 -12.65
CA ARG A 359 1.44 -3.84 -11.69
C ARG A 359 -0.08 -3.89 -11.47
N ALA A 360 -0.75 -2.74 -11.49
CA ALA A 360 -2.21 -2.70 -11.38
C ALA A 360 -2.89 -3.15 -12.67
N ARG A 361 -2.26 -3.00 -13.84
CA ARG A 361 -2.80 -3.51 -15.11
C ARG A 361 -2.75 -5.03 -15.19
N GLU A 362 -1.68 -5.62 -14.67
CA GLU A 362 -1.44 -7.06 -14.64
C GLU A 362 -2.55 -7.83 -13.90
N ILE A 363 -3.24 -7.20 -12.94
CA ILE A 363 -4.31 -7.86 -12.17
C ILE A 363 -5.74 -7.56 -12.64
N LEU A 364 -5.93 -6.64 -13.60
CA LEU A 364 -7.28 -6.38 -14.13
C LEU A 364 -7.98 -7.63 -14.70
N PRO A 365 -7.30 -8.54 -15.42
CA PRO A 365 -7.90 -9.80 -15.88
C PRO A 365 -8.45 -10.66 -14.73
N VAL A 366 -7.82 -10.62 -13.55
CA VAL A 366 -8.27 -11.35 -12.36
C VAL A 366 -9.61 -10.84 -11.87
N PHE A 367 -9.83 -9.53 -11.86
CA PHE A 367 -11.12 -8.95 -11.49
C PHE A 367 -12.20 -9.22 -12.55
N ASP A 368 -11.85 -9.16 -13.85
CA ASP A 368 -12.75 -9.55 -14.95
C ASP A 368 -13.17 -11.03 -14.85
N LEU A 369 -12.27 -11.92 -14.42
CA LEU A 369 -12.54 -13.33 -14.21
C LEU A 369 -13.39 -13.56 -12.95
N LEU A 370 -13.05 -12.91 -11.84
CA LEU A 370 -13.81 -12.96 -10.59
C LEU A 370 -15.27 -12.53 -10.79
N GLU A 371 -15.50 -11.45 -11.55
CA GLU A 371 -16.84 -10.98 -11.88
C GLU A 371 -17.65 -12.00 -12.70
N LYS A 372 -17.01 -12.70 -13.66
CA LYS A 372 -17.66 -13.78 -14.44
C LYS A 372 -18.01 -14.99 -13.59
N ILE A 373 -17.19 -15.26 -12.58
CA ILE A 373 -17.30 -16.41 -11.68
C ILE A 373 -18.36 -16.15 -10.60
N ASP A 374 -18.39 -14.93 -10.07
CA ASP A 374 -19.26 -14.50 -8.98
C ASP A 374 -19.76 -13.07 -9.26
N MET A 375 -21.06 -12.93 -9.47
CA MET A 375 -21.71 -11.68 -9.91
C MET A 375 -21.86 -10.67 -8.77
N GLU A 376 -20.81 -10.41 -7.99
CA GLU A 376 -20.84 -9.38 -6.95
C GLU A 376 -20.45 -8.00 -7.49
N PRO A 377 -21.27 -6.95 -7.25
CA PRO A 377 -20.98 -5.60 -7.72
C PRO A 377 -19.73 -4.99 -7.05
N LEU A 378 -19.28 -5.55 -5.92
CA LEU A 378 -18.05 -5.15 -5.26
C LEU A 378 -16.81 -5.43 -6.12
N TYR A 379 -16.78 -6.56 -6.85
CA TYR A 379 -15.64 -6.90 -7.71
C TYR A 379 -15.52 -5.95 -8.90
N ALA A 380 -16.64 -5.62 -9.55
CA ALA A 380 -16.66 -4.63 -10.63
C ALA A 380 -16.24 -3.22 -10.14
N LEU A 381 -16.64 -2.84 -8.92
CA LEU A 381 -16.19 -1.59 -8.31
C LEU A 381 -14.69 -1.61 -7.98
N GLN A 382 -14.18 -2.72 -7.44
CA GLN A 382 -12.75 -2.89 -7.20
C GLN A 382 -11.96 -2.88 -8.52
N ALA A 383 -12.47 -3.51 -9.57
CA ALA A 383 -11.90 -3.44 -10.92
C ALA A 383 -11.81 -2.01 -11.42
N ALA A 384 -12.83 -1.18 -11.18
CA ALA A 384 -12.81 0.25 -11.52
C ALA A 384 -11.72 1.02 -10.74
N ARG A 385 -11.54 0.72 -9.45
CA ARG A 385 -10.48 1.33 -8.61
C ARG A 385 -9.08 0.89 -9.06
N VAL A 386 -8.90 -0.40 -9.31
CA VAL A 386 -7.65 -0.93 -9.86
C VAL A 386 -7.39 -0.36 -11.25
N ALA A 387 -8.40 -0.22 -12.10
CA ALA A 387 -8.29 0.42 -13.41
C ALA A 387 -7.84 1.88 -13.29
N ARG A 388 -8.29 2.58 -12.25
CA ARG A 388 -7.79 3.92 -11.92
C ARG A 388 -6.35 3.90 -11.42
N ASN A 389 -5.98 2.98 -10.54
CA ASN A 389 -4.59 2.81 -10.06
C ASN A 389 -3.63 2.39 -11.20
N ALA A 390 -4.16 1.65 -12.17
CA ALA A 390 -3.56 1.28 -13.45
C ALA A 390 -3.53 2.44 -14.48
N ARG A 391 -4.16 3.56 -14.14
CA ARG A 391 -4.26 4.79 -14.93
C ARG A 391 -4.79 4.51 -16.34
N LEU A 392 -5.83 3.70 -16.42
CA LEU A 392 -6.60 3.53 -17.64
C LEU A 392 -7.38 4.81 -17.95
N SER A 393 -7.79 4.97 -19.21
CA SER A 393 -8.60 6.13 -19.60
C SER A 393 -9.94 6.16 -18.84
N ASN A 394 -10.49 7.34 -18.59
CA ASN A 394 -11.81 7.47 -17.94
C ASN A 394 -12.88 6.66 -18.68
N GLY A 395 -12.81 6.54 -20.00
CA GLY A 395 -13.72 5.66 -20.77
C GLY A 395 -13.58 4.17 -20.44
N GLN A 396 -12.38 3.69 -20.16
CA GLN A 396 -12.17 2.30 -19.70
C GLN A 396 -12.63 2.10 -18.26
N ILE A 397 -12.36 3.06 -17.36
CA ILE A 397 -12.82 3.00 -15.97
C ILE A 397 -14.36 3.01 -15.93
N LEU A 398 -14.99 3.85 -16.77
CA LEU A 398 -16.45 3.92 -16.89
C LEU A 398 -17.08 2.58 -17.30
N LYS A 399 -16.42 1.76 -18.12
CA LYS A 399 -16.94 0.42 -18.47
C LYS A 399 -17.10 -0.49 -17.24
N TYR A 400 -16.13 -0.46 -16.33
CA TYR A 400 -16.23 -1.21 -15.07
C TYR A 400 -17.31 -0.63 -14.14
N LEU A 401 -17.41 0.71 -14.08
CA LEU A 401 -18.45 1.38 -13.28
C LEU A 401 -19.86 1.15 -13.84
N ASP A 402 -20.03 1.11 -15.17
CA ASP A 402 -21.30 0.80 -15.85
C ASP A 402 -21.80 -0.59 -15.47
N ARG A 403 -20.90 -1.58 -15.46
CA ARG A 403 -21.20 -2.95 -15.03
C ARG A 403 -21.52 -3.02 -13.54
N ALA A 404 -20.68 -2.42 -12.70
CA ALA A 404 -20.91 -2.36 -11.25
C ALA A 404 -22.27 -1.74 -10.92
N GLU A 405 -22.65 -0.67 -11.62
CA GLU A 405 -23.95 -0.01 -11.46
C GLU A 405 -25.11 -0.93 -11.86
N ALA A 406 -24.99 -1.64 -13.00
CA ALA A 406 -26.02 -2.54 -13.47
C ALA A 406 -26.29 -3.68 -12.47
N ILE A 407 -25.23 -4.31 -11.97
CA ILE A 407 -25.33 -5.40 -10.98
C ILE A 407 -25.88 -4.86 -9.65
N ALA A 408 -25.39 -3.71 -9.16
CA ALA A 408 -25.86 -3.12 -7.90
C ALA A 408 -27.35 -2.74 -7.96
N ARG A 409 -27.85 -2.28 -9.12
CA ARG A 409 -29.28 -2.00 -9.34
C ARG A 409 -30.12 -3.27 -9.40
N GLN A 410 -29.62 -4.35 -10.00
CA GLN A 410 -30.33 -5.63 -10.02
C GLN A 410 -30.47 -6.26 -8.63
N GLN A 411 -29.51 -6.02 -7.74
CA GLN A 411 -29.48 -6.58 -6.38
C GLN A 411 -30.01 -5.62 -5.30
N ASP A 412 -30.58 -4.47 -5.69
CA ASP A 412 -31.07 -3.41 -4.79
C ASP A 412 -30.03 -2.96 -3.71
N TYR A 413 -28.74 -2.93 -4.06
CA TYR A 413 -27.66 -2.64 -3.11
C TYR A 413 -27.32 -1.14 -3.03
N HIS A 414 -28.22 -0.37 -2.40
CA HIS A 414 -28.18 1.10 -2.36
C HIS A 414 -26.90 1.73 -1.77
N PRO A 415 -26.28 1.23 -0.67
CA PRO A 415 -25.03 1.79 -0.13
C PRO A 415 -23.83 1.68 -1.07
N LEU A 416 -23.84 0.72 -1.99
CA LEU A 416 -22.81 0.54 -3.01
C LEU A 416 -23.07 1.44 -4.23
N LEU A 417 -24.34 1.61 -4.58
CA LEU A 417 -24.76 2.50 -5.67
C LEU A 417 -24.31 3.94 -5.42
N SER A 418 -24.37 4.44 -4.17
CA SER A 418 -23.85 5.76 -3.83
C SER A 418 -22.34 5.90 -4.10
N VAL A 419 -21.54 4.85 -3.86
CA VAL A 419 -20.10 4.84 -4.20
C VAL A 419 -19.89 4.92 -5.69
N ILE A 420 -20.56 4.03 -6.42
CA ILE A 420 -20.39 3.91 -7.87
C ILE A 420 -20.71 5.24 -8.55
N LEU A 421 -21.76 5.94 -8.10
CA LEU A 421 -22.13 7.26 -8.61
C LEU A 421 -21.06 8.33 -8.33
N ILE A 422 -20.45 8.35 -7.14
CA ILE A 422 -19.35 9.28 -6.82
C ILE A 422 -18.12 8.98 -7.69
N GLU A 423 -17.75 7.71 -7.81
CA GLU A 423 -16.60 7.29 -8.63
C GLU A 423 -16.80 7.63 -10.10
N ARG A 424 -18.04 7.51 -10.58
CA ARG A 424 -18.45 7.91 -11.92
C ARG A 424 -18.36 9.42 -12.11
N ALA A 425 -18.77 10.21 -11.11
CA ALA A 425 -18.65 11.66 -11.14
C ALA A 425 -17.19 12.09 -11.35
N SER A 426 -16.26 11.47 -10.64
CA SER A 426 -14.82 11.74 -10.80
C SER A 426 -14.31 11.47 -12.23
N CYS A 427 -14.82 10.44 -12.91
CA CYS A 427 -14.42 10.12 -14.29
C CYS A 427 -14.98 11.09 -15.33
N VAL A 428 -16.11 11.76 -15.06
CA VAL A 428 -16.74 12.70 -15.99
C VAL A 428 -16.51 14.17 -15.62
N ALA A 429 -15.88 14.44 -14.48
CA ALA A 429 -15.63 15.80 -13.97
C ALA A 429 -14.95 16.72 -14.98
N ASP A 430 -14.04 16.18 -15.80
CA ASP A 430 -13.32 16.94 -16.82
C ASP A 430 -14.16 17.27 -18.07
N SER A 431 -15.03 16.35 -18.48
CA SER A 431 -15.80 16.46 -19.73
C SER A 431 -17.19 17.06 -19.55
N ASP A 432 -17.82 16.83 -18.40
CA ASP A 432 -19.19 17.26 -18.09
C ASP A 432 -19.36 17.53 -16.58
N THR A 433 -19.02 18.76 -16.19
CA THR A 433 -19.09 19.20 -14.79
C THR A 433 -20.51 19.20 -14.24
N ALA A 434 -21.52 19.47 -15.07
CA ALA A 434 -22.92 19.48 -14.67
C ALA A 434 -23.39 18.06 -14.32
N ARG A 435 -23.05 17.09 -15.17
CA ARG A 435 -23.32 15.68 -14.90
C ARG A 435 -22.58 15.15 -13.68
N ALA A 436 -21.32 15.53 -13.48
CA ALA A 436 -20.56 15.15 -12.29
C ALA A 436 -21.27 15.62 -11.00
N ARG A 437 -21.69 16.90 -10.95
CA ARG A 437 -22.46 17.44 -9.80
C ARG A 437 -23.78 16.70 -9.58
N GLN A 438 -24.50 16.40 -10.65
CA GLN A 438 -25.77 15.66 -10.56
C GLN A 438 -25.56 14.24 -9.98
N LEU A 439 -24.49 13.56 -10.39
CA LEU A 439 -24.16 12.22 -9.88
C LEU A 439 -23.80 12.26 -8.38
N ILE A 440 -22.99 13.23 -7.96
CA ILE A 440 -22.64 13.44 -6.54
C ILE A 440 -23.90 13.72 -5.72
N GLN A 441 -24.78 14.61 -6.19
CA GLN A 441 -26.02 14.91 -5.50
C GLN A 441 -26.91 13.67 -5.33
N LYS A 442 -27.07 12.86 -6.40
CA LYS A 442 -27.82 11.60 -6.33
C LYS A 442 -27.21 10.62 -5.32
N ALA A 443 -25.89 10.49 -5.31
CA ALA A 443 -25.18 9.64 -4.36
C ALA A 443 -25.41 10.06 -2.90
N LEU A 444 -25.38 11.37 -2.63
CA LEU A 444 -25.60 11.90 -1.28
C LEU A 444 -27.06 11.77 -0.83
N VAL A 445 -28.04 11.86 -1.74
CA VAL A 445 -29.45 11.57 -1.43
C VAL A 445 -29.63 10.10 -1.05
N LEU A 446 -29.05 9.17 -1.82
CA LEU A 446 -29.08 7.74 -1.51
C LEU A 446 -28.40 7.44 -0.18
N SER A 447 -27.22 8.03 0.06
CA SER A 447 -26.50 7.90 1.32
C SER A 447 -27.34 8.40 2.50
N LYS A 448 -27.96 9.56 2.39
CA LYS A 448 -28.83 10.09 3.46
C LYS A 448 -30.02 9.18 3.78
N ALA A 449 -30.56 8.47 2.78
CA ALA A 449 -31.72 7.61 2.95
C ALA A 449 -31.38 6.22 3.52
N HIS A 450 -30.22 5.66 3.19
CA HIS A 450 -29.91 4.25 3.44
C HIS A 450 -28.66 4.00 4.28
N ASP A 451 -27.71 4.95 4.33
CA ASP A 451 -26.45 4.75 5.04
C ASP A 451 -26.58 5.12 6.53
N THR A 452 -25.89 4.36 7.37
CA THR A 452 -25.61 4.73 8.77
C THR A 452 -24.77 6.02 8.82
N GLN A 453 -24.79 6.72 9.96
CA GLN A 453 -24.10 8.02 10.08
C GLN A 453 -22.58 7.92 9.80
N ASP A 454 -21.92 6.82 10.16
CA ASP A 454 -20.51 6.56 9.86
C ASP A 454 -20.26 6.40 8.35
N LEU A 455 -21.11 5.64 7.64
CA LEU A 455 -21.05 5.50 6.20
C LEU A 455 -21.32 6.84 5.49
N ARG A 456 -22.25 7.65 6.02
CA ARG A 456 -22.52 9.01 5.51
C ARG A 456 -21.29 9.91 5.60
N VAL A 457 -20.52 9.86 6.69
CA VAL A 457 -19.24 10.61 6.80
C VAL A 457 -18.29 10.18 5.67
N ARG A 458 -18.13 8.87 5.45
CA ARG A 458 -17.28 8.36 4.35
C ARG A 458 -17.77 8.82 2.98
N ARG A 459 -19.09 8.82 2.72
CA ARG A 459 -19.66 9.29 1.45
C ARG A 459 -19.47 10.79 1.25
N LEU A 460 -19.62 11.60 2.29
CA LEU A 460 -19.36 13.03 2.23
C LEU A 460 -17.89 13.34 1.95
N LEU A 461 -16.95 12.60 2.56
CA LEU A 461 -15.53 12.73 2.24
C LEU A 461 -15.22 12.30 0.80
N GLN A 462 -15.80 11.20 0.32
CA GLN A 462 -15.64 10.77 -1.08
C GLN A 462 -16.23 11.79 -2.06
N ALA A 463 -17.41 12.35 -1.76
CA ALA A 463 -18.02 13.41 -2.54
C ALA A 463 -17.16 14.67 -2.55
N SER A 464 -16.62 15.06 -1.38
CA SER A 464 -15.67 16.16 -1.26
C SER A 464 -14.48 15.96 -2.21
N ASN A 465 -13.87 14.77 -2.21
CA ASN A 465 -12.73 14.48 -3.07
C ASN A 465 -13.09 14.49 -4.57
N ALA A 466 -14.30 14.04 -4.92
CA ALA A 466 -14.78 14.13 -6.30
C ALA A 466 -15.03 15.59 -6.73
N ASP A 467 -15.54 16.43 -5.83
CA ASP A 467 -15.75 17.85 -6.06
C ASP A 467 -14.43 18.62 -6.24
N GLU A 468 -13.29 18.12 -5.73
CA GLU A 468 -11.97 18.72 -5.97
C GLU A 468 -11.57 18.77 -7.45
N LEU A 469 -12.08 17.82 -8.24
CA LEU A 469 -11.83 17.75 -9.67
C LEU A 469 -12.64 18.80 -10.44
N LEU A 470 -13.62 19.42 -9.78
CA LEU A 470 -14.47 20.44 -10.35
C LEU A 470 -13.83 21.84 -10.21
N PRO A 471 -14.20 22.81 -11.07
CA PRO A 471 -13.65 24.17 -11.07
C PRO A 471 -13.75 24.97 -9.76
N ASP A 472 -14.56 24.53 -8.79
CA ASP A 472 -14.89 25.29 -7.59
C ASP A 472 -14.96 24.36 -6.37
N TYR A 473 -14.01 24.54 -5.45
CA TYR A 473 -13.91 23.77 -4.20
C TYR A 473 -15.01 24.08 -3.17
N THR A 474 -15.94 25.00 -3.43
CA THR A 474 -16.98 25.39 -2.45
C THR A 474 -17.86 24.21 -2.05
N ALA A 475 -18.25 23.35 -3.01
CA ALA A 475 -18.99 22.12 -2.74
C ALA A 475 -18.14 21.12 -1.92
N ALA A 476 -16.87 20.96 -2.28
CA ALA A 476 -15.93 20.10 -1.55
C ALA A 476 -15.81 20.52 -0.07
N ILE A 477 -15.59 21.81 0.18
CA ILE A 477 -15.52 22.37 1.55
C ILE A 477 -16.83 22.15 2.29
N THR A 478 -17.98 22.39 1.65
CA THR A 478 -19.30 22.19 2.28
C THR A 478 -19.52 20.74 2.69
N HIS A 479 -19.18 19.79 1.81
CA HIS A 479 -19.28 18.36 2.11
C HIS A 479 -18.31 17.94 3.21
N ALA A 480 -17.06 18.41 3.19
CA ALA A 480 -16.10 18.14 4.26
C ALA A 480 -16.51 18.75 5.61
N GLN A 481 -17.05 19.98 5.64
CA GLN A 481 -17.58 20.59 6.87
C GLN A 481 -18.76 19.80 7.44
N HIS A 482 -19.67 19.33 6.57
CA HIS A 482 -20.78 18.49 6.98
C HIS A 482 -20.29 17.13 7.50
N ALA A 483 -19.29 16.52 6.87
CA ALA A 483 -18.65 15.30 7.36
C ALA A 483 -18.04 15.51 8.75
N LEU A 484 -17.37 16.65 8.98
CA LEU A 484 -16.76 16.99 10.27
C LEU A 484 -17.83 17.14 11.36
N HIS A 485 -18.95 17.79 11.04
CA HIS A 485 -20.06 17.95 11.97
C HIS A 485 -20.62 16.59 12.41
N ILE A 486 -20.90 15.69 11.46
CA ILE A 486 -21.39 14.33 11.79
C ILE A 486 -20.32 13.56 12.57
N ALA A 487 -19.05 13.61 12.15
CA ALA A 487 -17.95 12.92 12.82
C ALA A 487 -17.78 13.35 14.28
N ARG A 488 -17.94 14.65 14.57
CA ARG A 488 -17.94 15.20 15.94
C ARG A 488 -19.14 14.71 16.76
N ASN A 489 -20.33 14.66 16.17
CA ASN A 489 -21.53 14.16 16.86
C ASN A 489 -21.43 12.66 17.18
N LEU A 490 -20.70 11.90 16.36
CA LEU A 490 -20.43 10.48 16.58
C LEU A 490 -19.26 10.21 17.55
N ASP A 491 -18.52 11.25 17.95
CA ASP A 491 -17.27 11.16 18.71
C ASP A 491 -16.23 10.19 18.09
N GLN A 492 -16.21 10.11 16.75
CA GLN A 492 -15.29 9.22 16.02
C GLN A 492 -14.03 9.97 15.57
N LYS A 493 -12.97 9.85 16.37
CA LYS A 493 -11.71 10.59 16.18
C LYS A 493 -11.07 10.39 14.81
N ASP A 494 -11.02 9.16 14.28
CA ASP A 494 -10.42 8.90 12.96
C ASP A 494 -11.09 9.70 11.84
N PHE A 495 -12.42 9.83 11.90
CA PHE A 495 -13.16 10.65 10.95
C PHE A 495 -12.93 12.15 11.17
N ILE A 496 -12.83 12.60 12.41
CA ILE A 496 -12.48 14.00 12.72
C ILE A 496 -11.10 14.32 12.11
N LEU A 497 -10.09 13.49 12.37
CA LEU A 497 -8.73 13.67 11.84
C LEU A 497 -8.69 13.63 10.30
N SER A 498 -9.35 12.65 9.69
CA SER A 498 -9.45 12.53 8.22
C SER A 498 -10.10 13.76 7.59
N THR A 499 -11.15 14.28 8.21
CA THR A 499 -11.89 15.44 7.70
C THR A 499 -11.13 16.75 7.91
N LEU A 500 -10.47 16.93 9.07
CA LEU A 500 -9.62 18.11 9.32
C LEU A 500 -8.45 18.17 8.35
N LYS A 501 -7.82 17.02 8.04
CA LYS A 501 -6.80 16.93 6.98
C LYS A 501 -7.35 17.43 5.64
N GLN A 502 -8.54 16.98 5.28
CA GLN A 502 -9.18 17.35 4.02
C GLN A 502 -9.51 18.86 3.96
N LEU A 503 -10.05 19.41 5.06
CA LEU A 503 -10.36 20.83 5.17
C LEU A 503 -9.12 21.72 5.13
N ALA A 504 -8.05 21.33 5.84
CA ALA A 504 -6.78 22.05 5.80
C ALA A 504 -6.28 22.18 4.35
N TRP A 505 -6.28 21.07 3.60
CA TRP A 505 -5.89 21.06 2.20
C TRP A 505 -6.81 21.93 1.32
N LEU A 506 -8.14 21.76 1.42
CA LEU A 506 -9.11 22.51 0.61
C LEU A 506 -9.03 24.02 0.85
N HIS A 507 -8.94 24.44 2.12
CA HIS A 507 -8.83 25.85 2.47
C HIS A 507 -7.50 26.45 2.00
N THR A 508 -6.39 25.70 2.04
CA THR A 508 -5.12 26.13 1.43
C THR A 508 -5.28 26.38 -0.07
N ARG A 509 -5.97 25.48 -0.79
CA ARG A 509 -6.23 25.63 -2.24
C ARG A 509 -7.10 26.83 -2.57
N GLN A 510 -8.12 27.12 -1.75
CA GLN A 510 -8.94 28.33 -1.88
C GLN A 510 -8.26 29.60 -1.32
N THR A 511 -7.03 29.51 -0.81
CA THR A 511 -6.30 30.61 -0.16
C THR A 511 -7.01 31.19 1.08
N ASN A 512 -7.86 30.39 1.73
CA ASN A 512 -8.49 30.70 3.01
C ASN A 512 -7.54 30.27 4.15
N TYR A 513 -6.37 30.91 4.24
CA TYR A 513 -5.28 30.44 5.11
C TYR A 513 -5.59 30.48 6.62
N ALA A 514 -6.55 31.31 7.06
CA ALA A 514 -6.98 31.32 8.44
C ALA A 514 -7.69 30.01 8.82
N ASP A 515 -8.68 29.60 8.02
CA ASP A 515 -9.42 28.34 8.22
C ASP A 515 -8.51 27.12 7.99
N ALA A 516 -7.61 27.20 7.00
CA ALA A 516 -6.63 26.15 6.75
C ALA A 516 -5.70 25.93 7.94
N ARG A 517 -5.17 27.03 8.51
CA ARG A 517 -4.32 26.97 9.70
C ARG A 517 -5.08 26.44 10.90
N GLN A 518 -6.30 26.92 11.13
CA GLN A 518 -7.15 26.42 12.22
C GLN A 518 -7.37 24.91 12.12
N ALA A 519 -7.75 24.41 10.94
CA ALA A 519 -7.94 22.98 10.71
C ALA A 519 -6.66 22.17 10.92
N ALA A 520 -5.51 22.67 10.44
CA ALA A 520 -4.22 22.00 10.59
C ALA A 520 -3.67 22.03 12.03
N GLU A 521 -3.88 23.11 12.79
CA GLU A 521 -3.52 23.19 14.20
C GLU A 521 -4.41 22.29 15.06
N GLU A 522 -5.72 22.24 14.77
CA GLU A 522 -6.64 21.30 15.42
C GLU A 522 -6.24 19.85 15.12
N LEU A 523 -5.92 19.55 13.86
CA LEU A 523 -5.41 18.23 13.44
C LEU A 523 -4.14 17.85 14.21
N LEU A 524 -3.17 18.76 14.31
CA LEU A 524 -1.93 18.53 15.04
C LEU A 524 -2.20 18.26 16.52
N LYS A 525 -3.05 19.08 17.16
CA LYS A 525 -3.40 18.96 18.58
C LYS A 525 -4.12 17.66 18.90
N LEU A 526 -5.08 17.24 18.06
CA LEU A 526 -5.85 16.02 18.29
C LEU A 526 -5.04 14.76 17.99
N SER A 527 -4.13 14.82 17.03
CA SER A 527 -3.25 13.68 16.70
C SER A 527 -2.13 13.52 17.73
N SER A 528 -1.58 14.60 18.29
CA SER A 528 -0.48 14.56 19.27
C SER A 528 -0.90 14.11 20.67
N THR A 529 -2.17 14.21 21.05
CA THR A 529 -2.65 13.78 22.38
C THR A 529 -3.07 12.32 22.45
N HIS A 530 -3.24 11.66 21.31
CA HIS A 530 -3.87 10.35 21.24
C HIS A 530 -3.09 9.32 20.44
N LEU A 531 -2.24 9.74 19.50
CA LEU A 531 -1.53 8.87 18.58
C LEU A 531 -0.12 9.44 18.34
N ASP A 532 0.78 9.26 19.32
CA ASP A 532 2.20 9.56 19.14
C ASP A 532 2.68 8.89 17.85
N ASN A 533 3.22 9.68 16.91
CA ASN A 533 3.72 9.22 15.62
C ASN A 533 2.69 8.66 14.62
N SER A 534 1.49 9.24 14.54
CA SER A 534 0.55 8.95 13.43
C SER A 534 0.84 9.73 12.14
N VAL A 535 0.40 9.19 11.00
CA VAL A 535 0.39 9.87 9.68
C VAL A 535 -0.30 11.25 9.73
N TYR A 536 -1.25 11.45 10.64
CA TYR A 536 -1.95 12.73 10.80
C TYR A 536 -1.05 13.84 11.35
N VAL A 537 -0.09 13.51 12.22
CA VAL A 537 0.94 14.47 12.69
C VAL A 537 1.78 14.94 11.50
N LEU A 538 2.21 14.00 10.64
CA LEU A 538 2.99 14.33 9.43
C LEU A 538 2.20 15.24 8.48
N ASN A 539 0.93 14.92 8.21
CA ASN A 539 0.05 15.77 7.38
C ASN A 539 -0.13 17.18 7.96
N ALA A 540 -0.31 17.28 9.28
CA ALA A 540 -0.50 18.56 9.94
C ALA A 540 0.78 19.43 9.87
N LEU A 541 1.94 18.83 10.13
CA LEU A 541 3.23 19.52 10.02
C LEU A 541 3.51 19.97 8.59
N GLU A 542 3.25 19.13 7.59
CA GLU A 542 3.38 19.48 6.17
C GLU A 542 2.44 20.65 5.81
N SER A 543 1.17 20.57 6.18
CA SER A 543 0.18 21.61 5.89
C SER A 543 0.54 22.95 6.55
N LEU A 544 0.98 22.91 7.82
CA LEU A 544 1.39 24.12 8.52
C LEU A 544 2.69 24.70 7.96
N ALA A 545 3.63 23.86 7.53
CA ALA A 545 4.85 24.31 6.87
C ALA A 545 4.54 25.03 5.54
N ASP A 546 3.67 24.46 4.70
CA ASP A 546 3.23 25.08 3.44
C ASP A 546 2.55 26.44 3.69
N LEU A 547 1.67 26.50 4.70
CA LEU A 547 1.05 27.75 5.13
C LEU A 547 2.06 28.78 5.67
N ASP A 548 3.04 28.34 6.47
CA ASP A 548 4.11 29.19 6.99
C ASP A 548 4.95 29.77 5.83
N ILE A 549 5.24 28.99 4.78
CA ILE A 549 5.92 29.47 3.55
C ILE A 549 5.05 30.53 2.86
N HIS A 550 3.78 30.23 2.58
CA HIS A 550 2.89 31.14 1.86
C HIS A 550 2.64 32.48 2.58
N GLN A 551 2.68 32.47 3.91
CA GLN A 551 2.51 33.66 4.74
C GLN A 551 3.83 34.37 5.07
N GLY A 552 4.98 33.83 4.64
CA GLY A 552 6.31 34.42 4.88
C GLY A 552 6.88 34.18 6.28
N HIS A 553 6.33 33.23 7.04
CA HIS A 553 6.82 32.80 8.36
C HIS A 553 7.96 31.78 8.24
N TYR A 554 9.02 32.11 7.50
CA TYR A 554 10.09 31.18 7.10
C TYR A 554 10.78 30.46 8.27
N SER A 555 10.98 31.14 9.42
CA SER A 555 11.56 30.49 10.61
C SER A 555 10.66 29.41 11.20
N ALA A 556 9.33 29.61 11.16
CA ALA A 556 8.38 28.59 11.59
C ALA A 556 8.33 27.43 10.59
N ALA A 557 8.34 27.73 9.29
CA ALA A 557 8.40 26.73 8.21
C ALA A 557 9.63 25.81 8.36
N HIS A 558 10.82 26.39 8.57
CA HIS A 558 12.04 25.61 8.81
C HIS A 558 11.92 24.67 9.99
N ARG A 559 11.40 25.13 11.14
CA ARG A 559 11.21 24.27 12.32
C ARG A 559 10.29 23.09 11.98
N ARG A 560 9.12 23.38 11.40
CA ARG A 560 8.13 22.34 11.07
C ARG A 560 8.62 21.34 10.05
N LEU A 561 9.35 21.77 9.03
CA LEU A 561 9.92 20.86 8.02
C LEU A 561 11.03 19.98 8.60
N ASN A 562 11.84 20.50 9.53
CA ASN A 562 12.84 19.70 10.22
C ASN A 562 12.19 18.70 11.18
N ASP A 563 11.15 19.10 11.91
CA ASP A 563 10.36 18.19 12.73
C ASP A 563 9.69 17.09 11.87
N LEU A 564 9.09 17.48 10.74
CA LEU A 564 8.51 16.56 9.77
C LEU A 564 9.56 15.57 9.24
N LEU A 565 10.74 16.03 8.85
CA LEU A 565 11.83 15.19 8.36
C LEU A 565 12.33 14.22 9.45
N LYS A 566 12.45 14.69 10.69
CA LYS A 566 12.89 13.86 11.82
C LYS A 566 11.88 12.75 12.11
N ILE A 567 10.61 13.11 12.31
CA ILE A 567 9.55 12.16 12.66
C ILE A 567 9.30 11.18 11.50
N SER A 568 9.30 11.65 10.25
CA SER A 568 9.12 10.76 9.09
C SER A 568 10.26 9.75 8.92
N ARG A 569 11.50 10.10 9.29
CA ARG A 569 12.63 9.15 9.33
C ARG A 569 12.46 8.12 10.43
N GLU A 570 12.04 8.53 11.64
CA GLU A 570 11.76 7.60 12.75
C GLU A 570 10.63 6.60 12.39
N GLN A 571 9.64 7.04 11.60
CA GLN A 571 8.53 6.21 11.13
C GLN A 571 8.81 5.45 9.82
N ASN A 572 9.98 5.61 9.21
CA ASN A 572 10.30 5.07 7.86
C ASN A 572 9.26 5.47 6.78
N SER A 573 8.70 6.67 6.88
CA SER A 573 7.70 7.20 5.94
C SER A 573 8.36 7.90 4.76
N SER A 574 8.78 7.14 3.75
CA SER A 574 9.49 7.64 2.55
C SER A 574 8.77 8.80 1.84
N LEU A 575 7.44 8.78 1.76
CA LEU A 575 6.66 9.85 1.14
C LEU A 575 6.86 11.20 1.85
N TYR A 576 6.77 11.21 3.18
CA TYR A 576 6.91 12.43 3.99
C TYR A 576 8.36 12.88 4.13
N ILE A 577 9.34 11.96 4.07
CA ILE A 577 10.76 12.32 3.95
C ILE A 577 10.96 13.16 2.68
N ALA A 578 10.46 12.67 1.54
CA ALA A 578 10.58 13.37 0.27
C ALA A 578 9.82 14.71 0.26
N ALA A 579 8.62 14.78 0.87
CA ALA A 579 7.86 16.01 1.02
C ALA A 579 8.61 17.06 1.87
N ALA A 580 9.17 16.66 3.01
CA ALA A 580 9.96 17.54 3.87
C ALA A 580 11.21 18.06 3.17
N LEU A 581 11.93 17.18 2.44
CA LEU A 581 13.10 17.55 1.64
C LEU A 581 12.73 18.55 0.54
N ASN A 582 11.56 18.41 -0.09
CA ASN A 582 11.08 19.36 -1.08
C ASN A 582 10.83 20.75 -0.47
N GLY A 583 10.09 20.84 0.64
CA GLY A 583 9.85 22.11 1.31
C GLY A 583 11.16 22.76 1.80
N LEU A 584 12.10 21.97 2.31
CA LEU A 584 13.43 22.49 2.69
C LEU A 584 14.24 22.94 1.47
N ALA A 585 14.09 22.29 0.33
CA ALA A 585 14.74 22.72 -0.91
C ALA A 585 14.18 24.06 -1.39
N GLU A 586 12.87 24.30 -1.24
CA GLU A 586 12.21 25.58 -1.53
C GLU A 586 12.83 26.70 -0.68
N LEU A 587 12.83 26.53 0.64
CA LEU A 587 13.40 27.51 1.57
C LEU A 587 14.89 27.76 1.32
N ASN A 588 15.67 26.70 1.10
CA ASN A 588 17.10 26.85 0.79
C ASN A 588 17.33 27.51 -0.58
N CYS A 589 16.39 27.40 -1.53
CA CYS A 589 16.44 28.12 -2.80
C CYS A 589 16.26 29.62 -2.58
N GLU A 590 15.23 30.02 -1.83
CA GLU A 590 14.95 31.42 -1.48
C GLU A 590 16.10 32.06 -0.68
N GLU A 591 16.77 31.30 0.18
CA GLU A 591 17.95 31.76 0.94
C GLU A 591 19.25 31.85 0.12
N GLY A 592 19.23 31.38 -1.13
CA GLY A 592 20.43 31.32 -2.00
C GLY A 592 21.37 30.15 -1.69
N SER A 593 20.96 29.21 -0.84
CA SER A 593 21.67 27.96 -0.54
C SER A 593 21.45 26.90 -1.63
N PHE A 594 21.68 27.27 -2.90
CA PHE A 594 21.33 26.46 -4.08
C PHE A 594 21.94 25.06 -4.11
N ALA A 595 23.17 24.88 -3.61
CA ALA A 595 23.83 23.57 -3.57
C ALA A 595 23.08 22.60 -2.63
N LYS A 596 22.65 23.08 -1.46
CA LYS A 596 21.88 22.31 -0.48
C LYS A 596 20.49 21.98 -1.02
N ALA A 597 19.80 22.98 -1.57
CA ALA A 597 18.49 22.80 -2.20
C ALA A 597 18.53 21.75 -3.34
N ARG A 598 19.58 21.78 -4.16
CA ARG A 598 19.79 20.80 -5.24
C ARG A 598 20.05 19.40 -4.72
N SER A 599 20.81 19.25 -3.64
CA SER A 599 21.05 17.96 -2.99
C SER A 599 19.74 17.36 -2.47
N GLN A 600 18.97 18.15 -1.73
CA GLN A 600 17.68 17.74 -1.16
C GLN A 600 16.65 17.39 -2.26
N SER A 601 16.57 18.20 -3.32
CA SER A 601 15.68 17.93 -4.46
C SER A 601 16.04 16.62 -5.18
N ARG A 602 17.33 16.28 -5.28
CA ARG A 602 17.79 15.02 -5.87
C ARG A 602 17.48 13.82 -4.99
N GLU A 603 17.69 13.95 -3.68
CA GLU A 603 17.32 12.91 -2.71
C GLU A 603 15.82 12.63 -2.75
N ALA A 604 14.99 13.68 -2.70
CA ALA A 604 13.54 13.55 -2.83
C ALA A 604 13.13 12.94 -4.19
N LEU A 605 13.79 13.31 -5.28
CA LEU A 605 13.54 12.72 -6.61
C LEU A 605 13.85 11.23 -6.65
N THR A 606 14.94 10.79 -6.02
CA THR A 606 15.29 9.36 -5.91
C THR A 606 14.20 8.62 -5.15
N ILE A 607 13.80 9.12 -3.98
CA ILE A 607 12.75 8.51 -3.15
C ILE A 607 11.43 8.43 -3.95
N PHE A 608 10.99 9.52 -4.58
CA PHE A 608 9.77 9.49 -5.38
C PHE A 608 9.88 8.56 -6.61
N SER A 609 11.08 8.38 -7.16
CA SER A 609 11.32 7.44 -8.27
C SER A 609 11.19 5.99 -7.80
N GLU A 610 11.75 5.66 -6.63
CA GLU A 610 11.61 4.34 -6.00
C GLU A 610 10.14 4.03 -5.66
N LEU A 611 9.40 5.03 -5.18
CA LEU A 611 7.96 4.94 -4.91
C LEU A 611 7.09 4.95 -6.18
N ASN A 612 7.67 5.17 -7.37
CA ASN A 612 6.93 5.43 -8.61
C ASN A 612 5.88 6.56 -8.51
N PHE A 613 6.09 7.52 -7.60
CA PHE A 613 5.17 8.61 -7.33
C PHE A 613 5.35 9.74 -8.36
N ARG A 614 4.68 9.61 -9.51
CA ARG A 614 4.84 10.50 -10.67
C ARG A 614 4.56 11.99 -10.39
N ASP A 615 3.61 12.32 -9.50
CA ASP A 615 3.36 13.71 -9.09
C ASP A 615 4.58 14.29 -8.38
N GLY A 616 5.12 13.58 -7.38
CA GLY A 616 6.37 13.97 -6.71
C GLY A 616 7.57 14.07 -7.65
N ILE A 617 7.73 13.12 -8.59
CA ILE A 617 8.78 13.20 -9.62
C ILE A 617 8.64 14.47 -10.47
N SER A 618 7.40 14.84 -10.83
CA SER A 618 7.13 16.05 -11.63
C SER A 618 7.40 17.32 -10.84
N ALA A 619 6.99 17.34 -9.56
CA ALA A 619 7.29 18.42 -8.63
C ALA A 619 8.81 18.59 -8.46
N MET A 620 9.59 17.51 -8.35
CA MET A 620 11.04 17.62 -8.23
C MET A 620 11.70 18.11 -9.53
N HIS A 621 11.17 17.72 -10.69
CA HIS A 621 11.63 18.28 -11.96
C HIS A 621 11.32 19.78 -12.09
N ASP A 622 10.20 20.23 -11.54
CA ASP A 622 9.87 21.67 -11.48
C ASP A 622 10.75 22.41 -10.46
N MET A 623 11.00 21.83 -9.27
CA MET A 623 11.90 22.39 -8.26
C MET A 623 13.33 22.53 -8.80
N ILE A 624 13.87 21.48 -9.43
CA ILE A 624 15.19 21.54 -10.07
C ILE A 624 15.19 22.57 -11.21
N SER A 625 14.11 22.69 -11.97
CA SER A 625 13.96 23.74 -12.98
C SER A 625 13.97 25.14 -12.37
N SER A 626 13.38 25.33 -11.18
CA SER A 626 13.38 26.59 -10.46
C SER A 626 14.79 26.95 -9.99
N LEU A 627 15.53 25.97 -9.46
CA LEU A 627 16.93 26.13 -9.07
C LEU A 627 17.83 26.49 -10.27
N ASP A 628 17.66 25.80 -11.39
CA ASP A 628 18.40 26.09 -12.63
C ASP A 628 18.08 27.50 -13.14
N LEU A 629 16.82 27.93 -13.03
CA LEU A 629 16.38 29.27 -13.40
C LEU A 629 17.02 30.34 -12.50
N ALA A 630 16.96 30.17 -11.17
CA ALA A 630 17.56 31.09 -10.20
C ALA A 630 19.09 31.23 -10.36
N GLN A 631 19.76 30.16 -10.81
CA GLN A 631 21.19 30.20 -11.13
C GLN A 631 21.50 30.69 -12.55
N GLY A 632 20.48 31.04 -13.35
CA GLY A 632 20.62 31.55 -14.71
C GLY A 632 20.99 30.50 -15.78
N ASP A 633 20.78 29.21 -15.53
CA ASP A 633 20.88 28.16 -16.56
C ASP A 633 19.52 27.91 -17.23
N TYR A 634 19.19 28.79 -18.17
CA TYR A 634 17.92 28.74 -18.89
C TYR A 634 17.75 27.46 -19.72
N THR A 635 18.86 26.87 -20.19
CA THR A 635 18.80 25.64 -20.98
C THR A 635 18.38 24.45 -20.13
N ALA A 636 18.96 24.30 -18.93
CA ALA A 636 18.62 23.25 -17.99
C ALA A 636 17.20 23.44 -17.43
N ALA A 637 16.86 24.67 -17.03
CA ALA A 637 15.52 25.02 -16.58
C ALA A 637 14.45 24.67 -17.64
N LYS A 638 14.64 25.07 -18.90
CA LYS A 638 13.68 24.76 -19.97
C LYS A 638 13.48 23.25 -20.18
N ARG A 639 14.53 22.44 -20.02
CA ARG A 639 14.43 20.97 -20.08
C ARG A 639 13.63 20.42 -18.89
N GLY A 640 13.90 20.90 -17.68
CA GLY A 640 13.19 20.51 -16.46
C GLY A 640 11.70 20.84 -16.54
N ALA A 641 11.36 22.09 -16.84
CA ALA A 641 9.97 22.55 -17.00
C ALA A 641 9.21 21.74 -18.07
N LYS A 642 9.80 21.48 -19.24
CA LYS A 642 9.16 20.64 -20.28
C LYS A 642 8.97 19.19 -19.85
N ARG A 643 9.88 18.63 -19.04
CA ARG A 643 9.76 17.27 -18.52
C ARG A 643 8.63 17.20 -17.49
N SER A 644 8.59 18.13 -16.56
CA SER A 644 7.51 18.27 -15.58
C SER A 644 6.15 18.44 -16.26
N LEU A 645 6.03 19.37 -17.21
CA LEU A 645 4.82 19.63 -17.99
C LEU A 645 4.29 18.37 -18.70
N ARG A 646 5.16 17.59 -19.36
CA ARG A 646 4.74 16.35 -20.04
C ARG A 646 4.19 15.31 -19.07
N ILE A 647 4.73 15.24 -17.86
CA ILE A 647 4.23 14.29 -16.87
C ILE A 647 2.90 14.82 -16.31
N PHE A 648 2.81 16.10 -15.90
CA PHE A 648 1.56 16.67 -15.41
C PHE A 648 0.41 16.59 -16.43
N TYR A 649 0.67 16.75 -17.73
CA TYR A 649 -0.32 16.50 -18.78
C TYR A 649 -0.84 15.06 -18.78
N ARG A 650 0.04 14.07 -18.61
CA ARG A 650 -0.36 12.65 -18.51
C ARG A 650 -1.09 12.32 -17.20
N LEU A 651 -0.90 13.14 -16.17
CA LEU A 651 -1.56 13.01 -14.87
C LEU A 651 -2.86 13.81 -14.79
N HIS A 652 -3.21 14.59 -15.82
CA HIS A 652 -4.32 15.55 -15.80
C HIS A 652 -4.25 16.54 -14.62
N ASN A 653 -3.04 16.79 -14.09
CA ASN A 653 -2.81 17.68 -12.97
C ASN A 653 -2.80 19.13 -13.46
N ARG A 654 -3.98 19.77 -13.49
CA ARG A 654 -4.18 21.12 -14.04
C ARG A 654 -3.31 22.18 -13.38
N GLN A 655 -3.14 22.10 -12.06
CA GLN A 655 -2.31 23.06 -11.35
C GLN A 655 -0.82 22.89 -11.70
N GLY A 656 -0.32 21.65 -11.70
CA GLY A 656 1.05 21.36 -12.15
C GLY A 656 1.31 21.79 -13.59
N ILE A 657 0.33 21.60 -14.48
CA ILE A 657 0.38 22.11 -15.86
C ILE A 657 0.52 23.64 -15.86
N SER A 658 -0.32 24.36 -15.11
CA SER A 658 -0.26 25.83 -15.04
C SER A 658 1.10 26.32 -14.52
N CYS A 659 1.60 25.76 -13.42
CA CYS A 659 2.91 26.11 -12.85
C CYS A 659 4.05 25.89 -13.86
N ALA A 660 4.06 24.75 -14.56
CA ALA A 660 5.10 24.45 -15.54
C ALA A 660 5.00 25.35 -16.79
N ILE A 661 3.79 25.69 -17.25
CA ILE A 661 3.59 26.65 -18.35
C ILE A 661 4.03 28.06 -17.93
N HIS A 662 3.68 28.49 -16.71
CA HIS A 662 4.15 29.75 -16.15
C HIS A 662 5.68 29.81 -16.15
N ARG A 663 6.35 28.73 -15.73
CA ARG A 663 7.82 28.66 -15.75
C ARG A 663 8.40 28.81 -17.15
N LEU A 664 7.78 28.18 -18.14
CA LEU A 664 8.16 28.37 -19.55
C LEU A 664 7.93 29.80 -20.02
N ALA A 665 6.87 30.46 -19.55
CA ALA A 665 6.61 31.87 -19.84
C ALA A 665 7.70 32.79 -19.27
N VAL A 666 8.15 32.53 -18.04
CA VAL A 666 9.28 33.25 -17.41
C VAL A 666 10.57 33.07 -18.22
N LEU A 667 10.89 31.84 -18.60
CA LEU A 667 12.06 31.54 -19.44
C LEU A 667 12.00 32.23 -20.80
N ASP A 668 10.85 32.18 -21.48
CA ASP A 668 10.69 32.85 -22.76
C ASP A 668 10.80 34.38 -22.61
N ARG A 669 10.29 34.96 -21.50
CA ARG A 669 10.46 36.39 -21.18
C ARG A 669 11.93 36.75 -20.99
N LEU A 670 12.66 35.99 -20.18
CA LEU A 670 14.09 36.23 -19.89
C LEU A 670 14.98 36.05 -21.12
N GLN A 671 14.58 35.19 -22.06
CA GLN A 671 15.25 35.02 -23.35
C GLN A 671 14.86 36.08 -24.40
N GLY A 672 13.90 36.96 -24.10
CA GLY A 672 13.40 38.01 -25.01
C GLY A 672 12.43 37.50 -26.07
N ASN A 673 11.83 36.32 -25.88
CA ASN A 673 10.81 35.74 -26.75
C ASN A 673 9.40 36.20 -26.35
N SER A 674 9.15 37.51 -26.44
CA SER A 674 7.92 38.16 -25.91
C SER A 674 6.61 37.51 -26.39
N SER A 675 6.51 37.16 -27.68
CA SER A 675 5.28 36.57 -28.23
C SER A 675 4.95 35.21 -27.61
N SER A 676 5.96 34.36 -27.39
CA SER A 676 5.78 33.05 -26.75
C SER A 676 5.51 33.19 -25.26
N ALA A 677 6.23 34.08 -24.58
CA ALA A 677 5.99 34.37 -23.16
C ALA A 677 4.54 34.79 -22.90
N ARG A 678 4.00 35.69 -23.74
CA ARG A 678 2.61 36.16 -23.63
C ARG A 678 1.63 35.00 -23.72
N LYS A 679 1.76 34.16 -24.74
CA LYS A 679 0.88 33.01 -24.97
C LYS A 679 0.90 32.05 -23.78
N HIS A 680 2.08 31.70 -23.28
CA HIS A 680 2.20 30.81 -22.13
C HIS A 680 1.60 31.44 -20.85
N TYR A 681 1.84 32.72 -20.56
CA TYR A 681 1.19 33.37 -19.42
C TYR A 681 -0.33 33.42 -19.55
N GLU A 682 -0.88 33.74 -20.73
CA GLU A 682 -2.33 33.77 -20.97
C GLU A 682 -2.96 32.37 -20.80
N GLU A 683 -2.26 31.31 -21.22
CA GLU A 683 -2.67 29.93 -21.03
C GLU A 683 -2.68 29.51 -19.55
N SER A 684 -1.59 29.77 -18.82
CA SER A 684 -1.52 29.53 -17.37
C SER A 684 -2.61 30.30 -16.61
N LEU A 685 -2.79 31.60 -16.91
CA LEU A 685 -3.83 32.42 -16.28
C LEU A 685 -5.23 31.89 -16.52
N LYS A 686 -5.50 31.36 -17.72
CA LYS A 686 -6.79 30.75 -18.07
C LYS A 686 -7.03 29.48 -17.25
N ILE A 687 -6.00 28.67 -17.00
CA ILE A 687 -6.09 27.47 -16.17
C ILE A 687 -6.34 27.88 -14.72
N ASP A 688 -5.54 28.79 -14.16
CA ASP A 688 -5.66 29.21 -12.76
C ASP A 688 -7.01 29.85 -12.46
N ARG A 689 -7.53 30.68 -13.37
CA ARG A 689 -8.89 31.25 -13.26
C ARG A 689 -9.99 30.20 -13.27
N LYS A 690 -9.82 29.11 -14.04
CA LYS A 690 -10.76 27.98 -14.03
C LYS A 690 -10.67 27.14 -12.77
N LEU A 691 -9.50 27.09 -12.12
CA LEU A 691 -9.31 26.38 -10.85
C LEU A 691 -9.68 27.22 -9.62
N GLY A 692 -9.83 28.54 -9.79
CA GLY A 692 -9.92 29.47 -8.67
C GLY A 692 -8.61 29.61 -7.89
N ASP A 693 -7.46 29.21 -8.46
CA ASP A 693 -6.14 29.31 -7.82
C ASP A 693 -5.69 30.77 -7.78
N ARG A 694 -6.07 31.47 -6.71
CA ARG A 694 -5.76 32.90 -6.52
C ARG A 694 -4.26 33.18 -6.48
N ARG A 695 -3.46 32.25 -5.96
CA ARG A 695 -2.00 32.38 -5.90
C ARG A 695 -1.43 32.29 -7.32
N GLY A 696 -1.80 31.29 -8.10
CA GLY A 696 -1.41 31.13 -9.50
C GLY A 696 -1.79 32.36 -10.34
N ILE A 697 -3.02 32.87 -10.17
CA ILE A 697 -3.49 34.11 -10.82
C ILE A 697 -2.58 35.29 -10.48
N ALA A 698 -2.29 35.52 -9.19
CA ALA A 698 -1.47 36.65 -8.77
C ALA A 698 -0.04 36.57 -9.33
N THR A 699 0.59 35.39 -9.28
CA THR A 699 1.94 35.17 -9.81
C THR A 699 1.99 35.33 -11.34
N THR A 700 1.00 34.81 -12.07
CA THR A 700 0.93 34.93 -13.52
C THR A 700 0.64 36.36 -13.97
N LEU A 701 -0.21 37.11 -13.24
CA LEU A 701 -0.43 38.54 -13.48
C LEU A 701 0.83 39.36 -13.22
N TRP A 702 1.63 39.01 -12.20
CA TRP A 702 2.93 39.64 -11.98
C TRP A 702 3.87 39.43 -13.18
N GLY A 703 3.99 38.19 -13.68
CA GLY A 703 4.78 37.88 -14.87
C GLY A 703 4.34 38.63 -16.13
N LEU A 704 3.03 38.74 -16.36
CA LEU A 704 2.44 39.55 -17.44
C LEU A 704 2.74 41.04 -17.28
N GLY A 705 2.67 41.56 -16.05
CA GLY A 705 3.00 42.95 -15.75
C GLY A 705 4.45 43.27 -16.09
N GLU A 706 5.39 42.39 -15.72
CA GLU A 706 6.80 42.52 -16.07
C GLU A 706 7.02 42.48 -17.59
N GLN A 707 6.32 41.59 -18.28
CA GLN A 707 6.38 41.54 -19.72
C GLN A 707 5.85 42.82 -20.39
N HIS A 708 4.74 43.36 -19.90
CA HIS A 708 4.19 44.63 -20.37
C HIS A 708 5.17 45.79 -20.13
N ARG A 709 5.81 45.84 -18.97
CA ARG A 709 6.81 46.86 -18.63
C ARG A 709 8.02 46.80 -19.57
N LEU A 710 8.55 45.60 -19.83
CA LEU A 710 9.68 45.39 -20.74
C LEU A 710 9.36 45.70 -22.21
N THR A 711 8.08 45.65 -22.60
CA THR A 711 7.61 46.00 -23.95
C THR A 711 7.14 47.45 -24.07
N GLY A 712 7.26 48.26 -23.00
CA GLY A 712 6.86 49.67 -22.98
C GLY A 712 5.36 49.92 -22.75
N ASN A 713 4.55 48.86 -22.55
CA ASN A 713 3.14 49.00 -22.22
C ASN A 713 2.94 49.22 -20.71
N TYR A 714 3.30 50.41 -20.23
CA TYR A 714 3.27 50.72 -18.80
C TYR A 714 1.86 50.75 -18.19
N THR A 715 0.84 51.15 -18.96
CA THR A 715 -0.56 51.14 -18.52
C THR A 715 -1.04 49.71 -18.29
N GLY A 716 -0.74 48.79 -19.22
CA GLY A 716 -1.01 47.36 -19.06
C GLY A 716 -0.25 46.75 -17.89
N ALA A 717 1.03 47.11 -17.73
CA ALA A 717 1.86 46.66 -16.61
C ALA A 717 1.25 47.05 -15.26
N LEU A 718 0.86 48.31 -15.11
CA LEU A 718 0.23 48.80 -13.88
C LEU A 718 -1.09 48.11 -13.56
N LYS A 719 -1.93 47.88 -14.58
CA LYS A 719 -3.18 47.16 -14.39
C LYS A 719 -2.92 45.75 -13.84
N ALA A 720 -1.99 45.02 -14.46
CA ALA A 720 -1.63 43.66 -14.05
C ALA A 720 -1.02 43.62 -12.64
N PHE A 721 -0.06 44.49 -12.33
CA PHE A 721 0.55 44.54 -10.98
C PHE A 721 -0.46 44.91 -9.89
N ASN A 722 -1.34 45.89 -10.13
CA ASN A 722 -2.35 46.28 -9.13
C ASN A 722 -3.39 45.18 -8.91
N GLU A 723 -3.78 44.44 -9.96
CA GLU A 723 -4.68 43.29 -9.83
C GLU A 723 -4.01 42.17 -9.01
N SER A 724 -2.74 41.86 -9.29
CA SER A 724 -1.95 40.91 -8.51
C SER A 724 -1.84 41.32 -7.03
N LEU A 725 -1.42 42.57 -6.75
CA LEU A 725 -1.32 43.10 -5.37
C LEU A 725 -2.66 43.07 -4.62
N ARG A 726 -3.78 43.36 -5.31
CA ARG A 726 -5.11 43.27 -4.71
C ARG A 726 -5.44 41.85 -4.27
N ILE A 727 -5.11 40.85 -5.10
CA ILE A 727 -5.32 39.44 -4.77
C ILE A 727 -4.46 39.04 -3.57
N LEU A 728 -3.15 39.33 -3.60
CA LEU A 728 -2.23 39.00 -2.49
C LEU A 728 -2.72 39.55 -1.14
N ARG A 729 -3.21 40.80 -1.13
CA ARG A 729 -3.76 41.45 0.07
C ARG A 729 -5.05 40.79 0.55
N GLN A 730 -5.93 40.37 -0.36
CA GLN A 730 -7.17 39.69 -0.01
C GLN A 730 -6.94 38.29 0.56
N THR A 731 -5.87 37.61 0.14
CA THR A 731 -5.56 36.23 0.53
C THR A 731 -4.57 36.12 1.68
N ARG A 732 -4.13 37.25 2.29
CA ARG A 732 -3.10 37.29 3.34
C ARG A 732 -1.84 36.50 2.96
N LEU A 733 -1.44 36.59 1.70
CA LEU A 733 -0.13 36.09 1.25
C LEU A 733 0.98 37.00 1.77
N ALA A 734 2.21 36.49 1.81
CA ALA A 734 3.38 37.27 2.19
C ALA A 734 3.46 38.59 1.40
N ASP A 735 3.82 39.67 2.10
CA ASP A 735 4.11 40.95 1.45
C ASP A 735 5.22 40.77 0.40
N ASN A 736 4.96 41.23 -0.82
CA ASN A 736 5.93 41.17 -1.92
C ASN A 736 6.42 42.59 -2.29
N PRO A 737 7.48 43.10 -1.62
CA PRO A 737 7.98 44.46 -1.85
C PRO A 737 8.56 44.66 -3.25
N LEU A 738 9.06 43.59 -3.91
CA LEU A 738 9.53 43.66 -5.28
C LEU A 738 8.37 43.90 -6.26
N LEU A 739 7.24 43.22 -6.10
CA LEU A 739 6.04 43.48 -6.90
C LEU A 739 5.53 44.91 -6.70
N GLU A 740 5.53 45.42 -5.46
CA GLU A 740 5.21 46.82 -5.20
C GLU A 740 6.19 47.78 -5.89
N ALA A 741 7.49 47.46 -5.87
CA ALA A 741 8.52 48.23 -6.55
C ALA A 741 8.33 48.22 -8.08
N ASN A 742 7.96 47.08 -8.68
CA ASN A 742 7.65 46.96 -10.11
C ASN A 742 6.41 47.79 -10.49
N ALA A 743 5.37 47.76 -9.66
CA ALA A 743 4.20 48.62 -9.83
C ALA A 743 4.57 50.11 -9.77
N GLU A 744 5.43 50.50 -8.83
CA GLU A 744 5.88 51.89 -8.75
C GLU A 744 6.80 52.28 -9.91
N ALA A 745 7.67 51.37 -10.37
CA ALA A 745 8.53 51.58 -11.52
C ALA A 745 7.72 51.82 -12.81
N ALA A 746 6.68 51.02 -13.07
CA ALA A 746 5.80 51.22 -14.22
C ALA A 746 5.05 52.58 -14.16
N ARG A 747 4.67 53.04 -12.95
CA ARG A 747 4.10 54.39 -12.73
C ARG A 747 5.11 55.48 -13.07
N LEU A 748 6.34 55.33 -12.62
CA LEU A 748 7.43 56.28 -12.84
C LEU A 748 7.87 56.36 -14.30
N GLN A 749 7.71 55.28 -15.07
CA GLN A 749 7.95 55.23 -16.52
C GLN A 749 6.78 55.84 -17.31
N SER A 750 5.55 55.76 -16.79
CA SER A 750 4.38 56.44 -17.37
C SER A 750 4.37 57.95 -17.12
N ASN A 751 5.00 58.40 -16.02
CA ASN A 751 5.10 59.82 -15.67
C ASN A 751 6.48 60.11 -15.04
N THR A 752 7.37 60.64 -15.87
CA THR A 752 8.78 60.88 -15.52
C THR A 752 8.98 61.99 -14.48
N ALA A 753 7.98 62.87 -14.27
CA ALA A 753 8.06 63.99 -13.31
C ALA A 753 7.98 63.56 -11.83
N ARG A 754 7.52 62.33 -11.55
CA ARG A 754 7.36 61.82 -10.17
C ARG A 754 8.70 61.50 -9.50
N SER A 755 8.80 61.71 -8.18
CA SER A 755 10.00 61.42 -7.39
C SER A 755 10.28 59.91 -7.23
N LEU A 756 11.56 59.54 -7.13
CA LEU A 756 12.03 58.18 -6.86
C LEU A 756 11.95 57.76 -5.37
N THR A 757 11.55 58.66 -4.46
CA THR A 757 11.56 58.41 -3.01
C THR A 757 10.81 57.12 -2.64
N LYS A 758 9.61 56.92 -3.20
CA LYS A 758 8.80 55.73 -2.92
C LYS A 758 9.44 54.45 -3.44
N LEU A 759 9.95 54.45 -4.67
CA LEU A 759 10.64 53.29 -5.23
C LEU A 759 11.87 52.90 -4.38
N ARG A 760 12.66 53.88 -3.92
CA ARG A 760 13.81 53.62 -3.04
C ARG A 760 13.40 52.99 -1.71
N SER A 761 12.32 53.48 -1.09
CA SER A 761 11.79 52.88 0.13
C SER A 761 11.35 51.42 -0.07
N LEU A 762 10.68 51.13 -1.19
CA LEU A 762 10.25 49.77 -1.53
C LEU A 762 11.44 48.84 -1.80
N VAL A 763 12.47 49.33 -2.49
CA VAL A 763 13.70 48.57 -2.75
C VAL A 763 14.47 48.31 -1.46
N ASN A 764 14.53 49.26 -0.53
CA ASN A 764 15.14 49.02 0.78
C ASN A 764 14.37 47.97 1.61
N ARG A 765 13.03 47.92 1.48
CA ARG A 765 12.23 46.83 2.08
C ARG A 765 12.53 45.49 1.41
N ALA A 766 12.62 45.46 0.08
CA ALA A 766 12.98 44.25 -0.68
C ALA A 766 14.40 43.76 -0.40
N ASP A 767 15.34 44.67 -0.09
CA ASP A 767 16.71 44.33 0.33
C ASP A 767 16.76 43.56 1.66
N GLN A 768 15.69 43.67 2.46
CA GLN A 768 15.49 42.95 3.72
C GLN A 768 14.61 41.71 3.56
N ALA A 769 14.09 41.41 2.36
CA ALA A 769 13.24 40.25 2.11
C ALA A 769 14.02 38.94 2.32
N HIS A 770 13.31 37.84 2.60
CA HIS A 770 13.97 36.54 2.77
C HIS A 770 14.60 36.04 1.45
N ASP A 771 13.88 36.16 0.32
CA ASP A 771 14.35 35.76 -1.00
C ASP A 771 15.54 36.61 -1.50
N VAL A 772 16.68 35.97 -1.77
CA VAL A 772 17.90 36.62 -2.27
C VAL A 772 17.80 37.14 -3.70
N ASN A 773 16.93 36.54 -4.54
CA ASN A 773 16.64 37.03 -5.87
C ASN A 773 15.89 38.35 -5.79
N ASP A 774 14.88 38.45 -4.91
CA ASP A 774 14.13 39.69 -4.70
C ASP A 774 15.04 40.86 -4.27
N ARG A 775 16.03 40.57 -3.42
CA ARG A 775 17.07 41.55 -3.03
C ARG A 775 17.88 42.02 -4.24
N ALA A 776 18.37 41.09 -5.05
CA ALA A 776 19.22 41.44 -6.20
C ALA A 776 18.43 42.13 -7.33
N GLU A 777 17.24 41.64 -7.65
CA GLU A 777 16.36 42.17 -8.69
C GLU A 777 15.81 43.55 -8.35
N SER A 778 15.47 43.82 -7.08
CA SER A 778 14.97 45.14 -6.67
C SER A 778 16.01 46.25 -6.88
N HIS A 779 17.29 45.99 -6.58
CA HIS A 779 18.39 46.93 -6.88
C HIS A 779 18.66 47.06 -8.38
N LEU A 780 18.51 45.97 -9.15
CA LEU A 780 18.61 46.00 -10.61
C LEU A 780 17.51 46.88 -11.21
N LEU A 781 16.28 46.73 -10.73
CA LEU A 781 15.13 47.54 -11.12
C LEU A 781 15.39 49.02 -10.84
N LEU A 782 15.78 49.36 -9.60
CA LEU A 782 16.09 50.75 -9.22
C LEU A 782 17.20 51.34 -10.10
N GLY A 783 18.29 50.60 -10.29
CA GLY A 783 19.40 51.03 -11.13
C GLY A 783 19.02 51.25 -12.60
N THR A 784 18.12 50.41 -13.12
CA THR A 784 17.59 50.56 -14.48
C THR A 784 16.76 51.84 -14.62
N ILE A 785 15.84 52.10 -13.69
CA ILE A 785 15.02 53.32 -13.68
C ILE A 785 15.86 54.58 -13.46
N GLU A 786 16.87 54.53 -12.58
CA GLU A 786 17.79 55.65 -12.36
C GLU A 786 18.60 55.98 -13.63
N ARG A 787 19.05 54.95 -14.38
CA ARG A 787 19.73 55.15 -15.66
C ARG A 787 18.81 55.76 -16.70
N GLU A 788 17.59 55.26 -16.85
CA GLU A 788 16.59 55.79 -17.79
C GLU A 788 16.27 57.27 -17.53
N ARG A 789 16.43 57.73 -16.28
CA ARG A 789 16.28 59.13 -15.87
C ARG A 789 17.57 59.96 -15.92
N GLY A 790 18.65 59.42 -16.46
CA GLY A 790 19.94 60.10 -16.59
C GLY A 790 20.74 60.22 -15.28
N LEU A 791 20.32 59.57 -14.19
CA LEU A 791 21.00 59.61 -12.90
C LEU A 791 22.15 58.60 -12.83
N PHE A 792 23.07 58.63 -13.81
CA PHE A 792 24.04 57.56 -14.06
C PHE A 792 24.92 57.20 -12.85
N LYS A 793 25.37 58.18 -12.06
CA LYS A 793 26.18 57.92 -10.86
C LYS A 793 25.40 57.16 -9.77
N LYS A 794 24.13 57.49 -9.57
CA LYS A 794 23.25 56.79 -8.61
C LYS A 794 22.88 55.40 -9.14
N ALA A 795 22.57 55.31 -10.43
CA ALA A 795 22.33 54.04 -11.10
C ALA A 795 23.50 53.07 -10.91
N LEU A 796 24.75 53.53 -11.08
CA LEU A 796 25.93 52.69 -10.83
C LEU A 796 26.04 52.19 -9.38
N GLN A 797 25.62 52.97 -8.39
CA GLN A 797 25.60 52.53 -6.99
C GLN A 797 24.56 51.42 -6.77
N SER A 798 23.34 51.63 -7.24
CA SER A 798 22.25 50.65 -7.18
C SER A 798 22.62 49.36 -7.92
N LEU A 799 23.14 49.47 -9.15
CA LEU A 799 23.58 48.32 -9.95
C LEU A 799 24.80 47.60 -9.34
N LYS A 800 25.66 48.31 -8.62
CA LYS A 800 26.75 47.68 -7.85
C LYS A 800 26.20 46.83 -6.71
N LYS A 801 25.20 47.31 -5.97
CA LYS A 801 24.53 46.50 -4.95
C LYS A 801 23.91 45.24 -5.56
N ALA A 802 23.16 45.38 -6.65
CA ALA A 802 22.60 44.24 -7.39
C ALA A 802 23.69 43.22 -7.80
N SER A 803 24.81 43.71 -8.36
CA SER A 803 25.93 42.86 -8.79
C SER A 803 26.58 42.12 -7.62
N VAL A 804 26.83 42.81 -6.49
CA VAL A 804 27.47 42.21 -5.31
C VAL A 804 26.58 41.12 -4.70
N THR A 805 25.28 41.38 -4.57
CA THR A 805 24.33 40.38 -4.08
C THR A 805 24.24 39.19 -5.03
N ALA A 806 24.13 39.45 -6.34
CA ALA A 806 24.06 38.42 -7.35
C ALA A 806 25.35 37.57 -7.44
N GLU A 807 26.53 38.17 -7.30
CA GLU A 807 27.81 37.45 -7.23
C GLU A 807 27.91 36.58 -5.98
N LYS A 808 27.53 37.13 -4.82
CA LYS A 808 27.55 36.42 -3.53
C LYS A 808 26.73 35.14 -3.56
N PHE A 809 25.53 35.20 -4.13
CA PHE A 809 24.60 34.06 -4.19
C PHE A 809 24.64 33.30 -5.53
N GLN A 810 25.50 33.69 -6.47
CA GLN A 810 25.65 33.04 -7.79
C GLN A 810 24.39 33.15 -8.70
N ILE A 811 23.68 34.28 -8.63
CA ILE A 811 22.51 34.62 -9.45
C ILE A 811 22.99 35.22 -10.79
N ARG A 812 23.33 34.35 -11.74
CA ARG A 812 24.12 34.72 -12.93
C ARG A 812 23.38 35.64 -13.90
N ASP A 813 22.07 35.52 -14.00
CA ASP A 813 21.25 36.34 -14.88
C ASP A 813 21.17 37.79 -14.38
N THR A 814 20.79 38.00 -13.13
CA THR A 814 20.72 39.32 -12.50
C THR A 814 22.08 40.01 -12.54
N LEU A 815 23.17 39.27 -12.33
CA LEU A 815 24.52 39.77 -12.51
C LEU A 815 24.76 40.25 -13.96
N ALA A 816 24.41 39.44 -14.96
CA ALA A 816 24.60 39.79 -16.37
C ALA A 816 23.76 41.02 -16.78
N PHE A 817 22.50 41.10 -16.36
CA PHE A 817 21.65 42.26 -16.61
C PHE A 817 22.16 43.50 -15.88
N ALA A 818 22.65 43.38 -14.64
CA ALA A 818 23.27 44.49 -13.93
C ALA A 818 24.52 44.99 -14.65
N GLN A 819 25.39 44.10 -15.12
CA GLN A 819 26.58 44.47 -15.92
C GLN A 819 26.20 45.14 -17.24
N ALA A 820 25.14 44.68 -17.92
CA ALA A 820 24.62 45.34 -19.12
C ALA A 820 24.20 46.79 -18.83
N GLN A 821 23.43 47.02 -17.76
CA GLN A 821 23.01 48.37 -17.37
C GLN A 821 24.21 49.24 -16.96
N ARG A 822 25.20 48.68 -16.25
CA ARG A 822 26.44 49.37 -15.87
C ARG A 822 27.25 49.81 -17.08
N ALA A 823 27.37 48.96 -18.09
CA ALA A 823 28.08 49.28 -19.32
C ALA A 823 27.49 50.53 -20.01
N LEU A 824 26.16 50.63 -20.04
CA LEU A 824 25.45 51.78 -20.61
C LEU A 824 25.63 53.05 -19.75
N CYS A 825 25.65 52.93 -18.42
CA CYS A 825 25.98 54.04 -17.53
C CYS A 825 27.42 54.54 -17.72
N PHE A 826 28.39 53.62 -17.79
CA PHE A 826 29.80 53.97 -18.00
C PHE A 826 30.03 54.63 -19.36
N ALA A 827 29.38 54.14 -20.41
CA ALA A 827 29.40 54.77 -21.73
C ALA A 827 28.88 56.22 -21.66
N SER A 828 27.77 56.44 -20.95
CA SER A 828 27.18 57.78 -20.76
C SER A 828 28.05 58.72 -19.91
N LEU A 829 28.91 58.17 -19.05
CA LEU A 829 29.88 58.91 -18.24
C LEU A 829 31.27 59.04 -18.91
N ALA A 830 31.39 58.65 -20.19
CA ALA A 830 32.65 58.65 -20.93
C ALA A 830 33.78 57.83 -20.27
N GLN A 831 33.44 56.66 -19.71
CA GLN A 831 34.36 55.69 -19.12
C GLN A 831 34.44 54.42 -19.98
N PRO A 832 35.18 54.45 -21.13
CA PRO A 832 35.11 53.41 -22.15
C PRO A 832 35.69 52.05 -21.71
N ASP A 833 36.72 52.03 -20.88
CA ASP A 833 37.35 50.78 -20.44
C ASP A 833 36.43 49.99 -19.49
N ASP A 834 35.81 50.67 -18.54
CA ASP A 834 34.81 50.09 -17.64
C ASP A 834 33.55 49.66 -18.40
N ALA A 835 33.11 50.46 -19.38
CA ALA A 835 32.00 50.12 -20.27
C ALA A 835 32.29 48.82 -21.06
N ALA A 836 33.48 48.70 -21.64
CA ALA A 836 33.90 47.53 -22.40
C ALA A 836 33.98 46.28 -21.51
N LYS A 837 34.53 46.40 -20.30
CA LYS A 837 34.62 45.30 -19.33
C LYS A 837 33.23 44.79 -18.92
N ALA A 838 32.33 45.69 -18.55
CA ALA A 838 30.97 45.35 -18.15
C ALA A 838 30.15 44.77 -19.33
N ALA A 839 30.29 45.35 -20.53
CA ALA A 839 29.62 44.85 -21.73
C ALA A 839 30.07 43.43 -22.11
N ASN A 840 31.37 43.14 -22.05
CA ASN A 840 31.90 41.81 -22.33
C ASN A 840 31.40 40.77 -21.32
N ALA A 841 31.32 41.12 -20.03
CA ALA A 841 30.77 40.24 -18.99
C ALA A 841 29.30 39.87 -19.27
N ALA A 842 28.47 40.86 -19.59
CA ALA A 842 27.06 40.64 -19.91
C ALA A 842 26.85 39.82 -21.20
N LEU A 843 27.56 40.17 -22.28
CA LEU A 843 27.43 39.50 -23.58
C LEU A 843 27.84 38.02 -23.53
N LYS A 844 28.81 37.66 -22.69
CA LYS A 844 29.21 36.26 -22.47
C LYS A 844 28.02 35.43 -21.99
N PHE A 845 27.28 35.94 -21.01
CA PHE A 845 26.08 35.28 -20.50
C PHE A 845 24.95 35.26 -21.55
N PHE A 846 24.65 36.40 -22.18
CA PHE A 846 23.58 36.49 -23.18
C PHE A 846 23.80 35.55 -24.36
N LYS A 847 25.04 35.38 -24.82
CA LYS A 847 25.38 34.42 -25.86
C LYS A 847 25.19 32.98 -25.38
N ALA A 848 25.66 32.65 -24.17
CA ALA A 848 25.55 31.30 -23.62
C ALA A 848 24.10 30.85 -23.38
N GLN A 849 23.23 31.78 -22.96
CA GLN A 849 21.84 31.50 -22.61
C GLN A 849 20.81 31.90 -23.69
N ASN A 850 21.30 32.31 -24.87
CA ASN A 850 20.50 32.75 -26.02
C ASN A 850 19.50 33.89 -25.67
N VAL A 851 19.98 34.90 -24.95
CA VAL A 851 19.18 36.05 -24.52
C VAL A 851 19.15 37.13 -25.60
N ARG A 852 17.94 37.51 -26.03
CA ARG A 852 17.70 38.62 -26.94
C ARG A 852 17.50 39.91 -26.15
N HIS A 853 18.61 40.57 -25.83
CA HIS A 853 18.58 41.84 -25.09
C HIS A 853 18.32 43.04 -26.03
N PRO A 854 17.44 44.00 -25.68
CA PRO A 854 17.14 45.17 -26.52
C PRO A 854 18.39 45.98 -26.90
N ASN A 855 19.30 46.20 -25.94
CA ASN A 855 20.54 46.95 -26.15
C ASN A 855 21.72 46.08 -26.64
N ALA A 856 21.49 44.87 -27.16
CA ALA A 856 22.57 43.95 -27.55
C ALA A 856 23.51 44.54 -28.63
N ALA A 857 22.98 45.31 -29.58
CA ALA A 857 23.78 45.95 -30.61
C ALA A 857 24.72 47.02 -30.03
N GLU A 858 24.22 47.82 -29.09
CA GLU A 858 24.99 48.84 -28.39
C GLU A 858 26.06 48.22 -27.49
N LEU A 859 25.70 47.20 -26.70
CA LEU A 859 26.66 46.46 -25.87
C LEU A 859 27.79 45.83 -26.73
N LYS A 860 27.47 45.30 -27.92
CA LYS A 860 28.49 44.77 -28.85
C LYS A 860 29.42 45.87 -29.39
N LYS A 861 28.94 47.11 -29.54
CA LYS A 861 29.80 48.25 -29.91
C LYS A 861 30.71 48.62 -28.74
N LEU A 862 30.18 48.71 -27.53
CA LEU A 862 30.94 49.03 -26.31
C LEU A 862 31.99 47.97 -25.97
N ALA A 863 31.73 46.71 -26.28
CA ALA A 863 32.64 45.60 -26.03
C ALA A 863 33.92 45.62 -26.89
N LYS A 864 33.96 46.39 -27.99
CA LYS A 864 35.15 46.51 -28.84
C LYS A 864 36.19 47.39 -28.15
N PRO A 865 37.49 47.04 -28.18
CA PRO A 865 38.53 47.90 -27.64
C PRO A 865 38.52 49.27 -28.34
N PRO A 866 38.75 50.37 -27.62
CA PRO A 866 38.82 51.70 -28.23
C PRO A 866 39.89 51.68 -29.33
N ALA A 867 39.57 52.25 -30.49
CA ALA A 867 40.52 52.36 -31.59
C ALA A 867 41.79 53.05 -31.06
N LYS A 868 42.94 52.34 -31.04
CA LYS A 868 44.23 52.91 -30.65
C LYS A 868 44.43 54.17 -31.47
N SER A 869 44.38 55.34 -30.83
CA SER A 869 44.73 56.60 -31.47
C SER A 869 46.14 56.42 -32.03
N LYS A 870 46.31 56.57 -33.35
CA LYS A 870 47.62 56.67 -33.99
C LYS A 870 48.38 57.85 -33.38
N ARG A 871 49.08 57.64 -32.26
CA ARG A 871 50.13 58.56 -31.80
C ARG A 871 51.22 58.50 -32.87
N LYS A 872 51.28 59.54 -33.71
CA LYS A 872 52.36 59.79 -34.67
C LYS A 872 53.70 59.62 -33.95
N LYS A 873 54.43 58.55 -34.23
CA LYS A 873 55.87 58.47 -33.97
C LYS A 873 56.55 59.53 -34.86
N LYS A 874 56.84 60.71 -34.32
CA LYS A 874 57.94 61.53 -34.83
C LYS A 874 59.21 61.01 -34.15
N SER A 875 59.84 60.00 -34.73
CA SER A 875 61.22 59.65 -34.42
C SER A 875 62.12 60.63 -35.17
N LYS A 876 62.79 61.53 -34.44
CA LYS A 876 64.05 62.11 -34.89
C LYS A 876 65.07 60.96 -35.01
N LYS A 877 65.80 60.94 -36.13
CA LYS A 877 67.02 60.18 -36.40
C LYS A 877 68.16 61.21 -36.63
N PRO A 878 69.43 60.78 -36.71
CA PRO A 878 69.99 59.49 -36.34
C PRO A 878 70.72 59.53 -34.99
#